data_AF-R9JNI2-F1
#
_entry.id   AF-R9JNI2-F1
#
_cell.length_a   1.000
_cell.length_b   1.000
_cell.length_c   1.000
_cell.angle_alpha   90.00
_cell.angle_beta   90.00
_cell.angle_gamma   90.00
#
_symmetry.space_group_name_H-M   'P 1'
#
loop_
_entity.id
_entity.type
_entity.pdbx_description
1 polymer ?
#
loop_
_entity_poly.entity_id
_entity_poly.type
_entity_poly.pdbx_seq_one_letter_code
_entity_poly.pdbx_strand_id
1 'polypeptide(L)'
;MGAKKKLLCLFLAVCFMWILQPATVSAEGGIQVGGIDILQAPDHTVQCGGGTAKYDPGTKILTLNNASITGNDLLYGIQIEEQGVTVELAGQNTIEACIGIWSRTALRIKGNGGSLAVYAAKNQNPVIACRGISIESGGLTVQDTDIQIQVRGLNTAVSGYAVETRGGGNLISNSRITIDMEYVHDTYPTSTGINASGADSFTISDNSSVTMKNVDMGVGIGDGRLLISGSSLTIETADISAVSCNSLEIRNGSDVSAIANSGLALGANTNITISDSTVNAESTGTNSIRCSDLMIEDSSNVTAKGYWSAFFVDKNSVIKDSVIEAVSKADVGIYCADGNLEIAGSEVESKSEGTRGGILVNGNLTFNDSKVVSPGASGIIGIDVRDDITINGGTTEIGAGSIASGNNIYIGGVITSNGVPSYDKIESSNSNGQVTFLDADYSAVDEAIAKAEALNKKNYTNFDTVEAAVNAVVRGKDVREQDVVDGYAAAIEAAIAALNPLPVIAVIEGADQTIAAGANKSVTIRADGDFSKFVSVSVDGTETAKENYTAASGSTIITLKPEYVKTLAAGKHTVAIYFTDGLAQTSLTIEKQTSGNPSGKPDTPAGRPEDPSETPDDPSETPDDPSETPDDPSDGTEQKPSQDPTQKPSKDPSQVQGNKQESPKTGDSTAVSWLIVLAAVSAAGLAAAKRR
;
A
#
# COMPACT_ATOMS: atom_id res chain seq x y z
N MET A 1 76.55 38.54 26.08
CA MET A 1 75.79 37.34 26.51
C MET A 1 74.86 37.55 27.73
N GLY A 2 74.43 38.78 28.06
CA GLY A 2 73.60 39.02 29.27
C GLY A 2 72.10 39.26 29.04
N ALA A 3 71.68 39.72 27.85
CA ALA A 3 70.29 40.14 27.63
C ALA A 3 69.37 39.03 27.09
N LYS A 4 69.92 38.05 26.35
CA LYS A 4 69.14 36.95 25.76
C LYS A 4 68.71 35.85 26.76
N LYS A 5 69.38 35.74 27.92
CA LYS A 5 68.99 34.79 28.99
C LYS A 5 67.88 35.31 29.90
N LYS A 6 67.74 36.63 30.08
CA LYS A 6 66.65 37.20 30.90
C LYS A 6 65.30 37.17 30.20
N LEU A 7 65.28 37.33 28.88
CA LEU A 7 64.03 37.29 28.10
C LEU A 7 63.48 35.86 27.98
N LEU A 8 64.35 34.84 27.91
CA LEU A 8 63.94 33.43 27.87
C LEU A 8 63.39 32.94 29.22
N CYS A 9 63.95 33.39 30.35
CA CYS A 9 63.41 33.05 31.68
C CYS A 9 62.10 33.80 32.01
N LEU A 10 61.89 35.01 31.49
CA LEU A 10 60.62 35.73 31.65
C LEU A 10 59.50 35.11 30.78
N PHE A 11 59.85 34.58 29.60
CA PHE A 11 58.90 33.85 28.75
C PHE A 11 58.50 32.50 29.37
N LEU A 12 59.45 31.76 29.97
CA LEU A 12 59.15 30.50 30.68
C LEU A 12 58.36 30.68 31.98
N ALA A 13 58.51 31.82 32.68
CA ALA A 13 57.73 32.12 33.90
C ALA A 13 56.28 32.54 33.59
N VAL A 14 56.05 33.23 32.47
CA VAL A 14 54.68 33.58 32.02
C VAL A 14 53.95 32.35 31.45
N CYS A 15 54.67 31.42 30.81
CA CYS A 15 54.09 30.15 30.35
C CYS A 15 53.69 29.19 31.49
N PHE A 16 54.29 29.30 32.69
CA PHE A 16 53.88 28.49 33.85
C PHE A 16 52.74 29.10 34.68
N MET A 17 52.45 30.40 34.55
CA MET A 17 51.29 31.05 35.19
C MET A 17 49.98 30.87 34.43
N TRP A 18 50.00 30.23 33.25
CA TRP A 18 48.80 29.90 32.46
C TRP A 18 48.43 28.40 32.49
N ILE A 19 49.10 27.58 33.31
CA ILE A 19 48.84 26.13 33.43
C ILE A 19 48.20 25.76 34.79
N LEU A 20 47.94 26.75 35.65
CA LEU A 20 47.21 26.58 36.91
C LEU A 20 46.11 27.64 37.03
N GLN A 21 45.22 27.72 36.03
CA GLN A 21 43.84 28.00 36.40
C GLN A 21 43.29 26.68 36.94
N PRO A 22 42.58 26.64 38.08
CA PRO A 22 41.74 25.49 38.34
C PRO A 22 40.90 25.35 37.08
N ALA A 23 40.91 24.16 36.46
CA ALA A 23 39.78 23.81 35.64
C ALA A 23 38.58 24.15 36.51
N THR A 24 37.81 25.16 36.13
CA THR A 24 36.41 25.15 36.49
C THR A 24 35.95 23.84 35.91
N VAL A 25 35.88 22.83 36.78
CA VAL A 25 35.07 21.65 36.59
C VAL A 25 33.72 22.26 36.25
N SER A 26 33.45 22.41 34.96
CA SER A 26 32.10 22.63 34.46
C SER A 26 31.36 21.44 35.03
N ALA A 27 30.44 21.72 35.95
CA ALA A 27 29.72 20.71 36.69
C ALA A 27 29.28 19.59 35.73
N GLU A 28 29.57 18.34 36.10
CA GLU A 28 28.96 17.16 35.49
C GLU A 28 27.43 17.37 35.46
N GLY A 29 26.80 16.99 34.34
CA GLY A 29 25.45 17.40 33.93
C GLY A 29 24.42 17.49 35.05
N GLY A 30 23.80 18.67 35.19
CA GLY A 30 22.75 18.94 36.15
C GLY A 30 21.33 18.74 35.59
N ILE A 31 20.37 18.62 36.50
CA ILE A 31 18.93 18.67 36.19
C ILE A 31 18.30 19.74 37.06
N GLN A 32 17.63 20.72 36.43
CA GLN A 32 16.90 21.76 37.14
C GLN A 32 15.41 21.67 36.87
N VAL A 33 14.61 21.83 37.92
CA VAL A 33 13.14 21.88 37.85
C VAL A 33 12.67 23.19 38.50
N GLY A 34 12.06 24.09 37.71
CA GLY A 34 11.66 25.42 38.18
C GLY A 34 12.83 26.25 38.73
N GLY A 35 14.05 26.03 38.22
CA GLY A 35 15.29 26.66 38.70
C GLY A 35 15.93 26.01 39.92
N ILE A 36 15.33 24.97 40.49
CA ILE A 36 15.90 24.23 41.62
C ILE A 36 16.73 23.07 41.07
N ASP A 37 18.00 23.00 41.45
CA ASP A 37 18.85 21.84 41.18
C ASP A 37 18.33 20.64 41.97
N ILE A 38 17.72 19.68 41.26
CA ILE A 38 17.07 18.52 41.87
C ILE A 38 18.09 17.57 42.52
N LEU A 39 19.35 17.59 42.08
CA LEU A 39 20.42 16.77 42.67
C LEU A 39 20.81 17.26 44.07
N GLN A 40 20.51 18.51 44.40
CA GLN A 40 20.74 19.10 45.72
C GLN A 40 19.47 19.13 46.60
N ALA A 41 18.32 18.76 46.03
CA ALA A 41 17.06 18.74 46.77
C ALA A 41 16.98 17.50 47.70
N PRO A 42 16.30 17.61 48.86
CA PRO A 42 16.07 16.46 49.74
C PRO A 42 15.39 15.31 48.99
N ASP A 43 15.94 14.10 49.12
CA ASP A 43 15.50 12.89 48.42
C ASP A 43 15.35 13.06 46.90
N HIS A 44 16.15 13.96 46.31
CA HIS A 44 16.09 14.37 44.90
C HIS A 44 14.66 14.71 44.43
N THR A 45 13.89 15.39 45.30
CA THR A 45 12.48 15.69 45.09
C THR A 45 12.22 17.20 45.19
N VAL A 46 11.58 17.76 44.17
CA VAL A 46 11.11 19.15 44.13
C VAL A 46 9.58 19.16 44.24
N GLN A 47 9.04 20.02 45.10
CA GLN A 47 7.60 20.27 45.19
C GLN A 47 7.18 21.22 44.06
N CYS A 48 6.14 20.86 43.32
CA CYS A 48 5.68 21.54 42.12
C CYS A 48 4.17 21.80 42.22
N GLY A 49 3.79 22.87 42.91
CA GLY A 49 2.38 23.15 43.22
C GLY A 49 1.77 22.06 44.11
N GLY A 50 0.73 21.38 43.64
CA GLY A 50 0.08 20.27 44.36
C GLY A 50 0.75 18.90 44.18
N GLY A 51 1.76 18.79 43.30
CA GLY A 51 2.45 17.55 42.98
C GLY A 51 3.96 17.66 43.11
N THR A 52 4.70 16.73 42.49
CA THR A 52 6.15 16.60 42.68
C THR A 52 6.89 16.25 41.41
N ALA A 53 8.14 16.72 41.30
CA ALA A 53 9.15 16.18 40.41
C ALA A 53 10.18 15.41 41.24
N LYS A 54 10.45 14.14 40.91
CA LYS A 54 11.41 13.30 41.62
C LYS A 54 12.39 12.68 40.64
N TYR A 55 13.68 12.79 40.94
CA TYR A 55 14.74 12.19 40.13
C TYR A 55 15.38 10.99 40.83
N ASP A 56 15.54 9.89 40.11
CA ASP A 56 16.34 8.74 40.53
C ASP A 56 17.65 8.67 39.73
N PRO A 57 18.81 9.04 40.30
CA PRO A 57 20.10 8.99 39.62
C PRO A 57 20.51 7.58 39.17
N GLY A 58 20.00 6.53 39.82
CA GLY A 58 20.32 5.14 39.50
C GLY A 58 19.66 4.67 38.21
N THR A 59 18.42 5.09 37.98
CA THR A 59 17.64 4.74 36.77
C THR A 59 17.61 5.86 35.73
N LYS A 60 18.04 7.07 36.09
CA LYS A 60 17.96 8.30 35.31
C LYS A 60 16.54 8.68 34.92
N ILE A 61 15.59 8.39 35.80
CA ILE A 61 14.18 8.70 35.60
C ILE A 61 13.82 9.95 36.41
N LEU A 62 13.32 10.97 35.72
CA LEU A 62 12.66 12.14 36.30
C LEU A 62 11.14 11.92 36.24
N THR A 63 10.54 11.50 37.34
CA THR A 63 9.08 11.31 37.43
C THR A 63 8.40 12.64 37.79
N LEU A 64 7.46 13.07 36.93
CA LEU A 64 6.54 14.17 37.22
C LEU A 64 5.20 13.57 37.65
N ASN A 65 4.72 13.92 38.84
CA ASN A 65 3.46 13.41 39.38
C ASN A 65 2.55 14.56 39.80
N ASN A 66 1.52 14.84 38.99
CA ASN A 66 0.60 15.97 39.16
C ASN A 66 1.33 17.31 39.36
N ALA A 67 2.51 17.45 38.75
CA ALA A 67 3.41 18.57 38.95
C ALA A 67 2.91 19.81 38.20
N SER A 68 2.87 20.95 38.90
CA SER A 68 2.66 22.27 38.31
C SER A 68 3.96 23.07 38.44
N ILE A 69 4.66 23.26 37.33
CA ILE A 69 6.01 23.82 37.29
C ILE A 69 5.97 25.20 36.63
N THR A 70 6.49 26.22 37.31
CA THR A 70 6.74 27.54 36.73
C THR A 70 8.24 27.73 36.55
N GLY A 71 8.66 28.16 35.35
CA GLY A 71 10.07 28.31 35.04
C GLY A 71 10.77 29.41 35.84
N ASN A 72 12.08 29.26 36.05
CA ASN A 72 12.90 30.25 36.75
C ASN A 72 13.00 31.55 35.94
N ASP A 73 12.57 32.68 36.50
CA ASP A 73 12.36 33.94 35.76
C ASP A 73 11.53 33.73 34.47
N LEU A 74 10.65 32.72 34.48
CA LEU A 74 9.91 32.21 33.33
C LEU A 74 10.79 31.78 32.14
N LEU A 75 12.06 31.42 32.36
CA LEU A 75 12.96 30.96 31.30
C LEU A 75 12.83 29.45 31.05
N TYR A 76 13.32 28.61 31.96
CA TYR A 76 13.29 27.15 31.83
C TYR A 76 12.33 26.53 32.84
N GLY A 77 11.38 25.73 32.38
CA GLY A 77 10.56 24.86 33.24
C GLY A 77 11.39 23.70 33.77
N ILE A 78 11.97 22.91 32.85
CA ILE A 78 12.92 21.84 33.15
C ILE A 78 14.16 22.01 32.27
N GLN A 79 15.35 21.97 32.87
CA GLN A 79 16.63 22.01 32.18
C GLN A 79 17.40 20.71 32.45
N ILE A 80 17.81 20.00 31.41
CA ILE A 80 18.49 18.70 31.50
C ILE A 80 19.83 18.77 30.76
N GLU A 81 20.94 18.76 31.51
CA GLU A 81 22.28 18.61 30.94
C GLU A 81 22.80 17.18 31.05
N GLU A 82 22.23 16.40 31.96
CA GLU A 82 22.59 14.99 32.15
C GLU A 82 22.15 14.13 30.96
N GLN A 83 23.03 13.19 30.57
CA GLN A 83 22.77 12.28 29.45
C GLN A 83 21.88 11.11 29.83
N GLY A 84 20.96 10.75 28.93
CA GLY A 84 20.15 9.54 29.02
C GLY A 84 18.98 9.63 30.00
N VAL A 85 18.55 10.85 30.33
CA VAL A 85 17.40 11.07 31.22
C VAL A 85 16.10 10.69 30.52
N THR A 86 15.23 10.00 31.25
CA THR A 86 13.84 9.77 30.86
C THR A 86 12.92 10.58 31.77
N VAL A 87 12.03 11.37 31.18
CA VAL A 87 10.94 12.03 31.89
C VAL A 87 9.74 11.09 31.89
N GLU A 88 9.32 10.63 33.07
CA GLU A 88 8.15 9.78 33.24
C GLU A 88 6.97 10.60 33.77
N LEU A 89 5.84 10.53 33.07
CA LEU A 89 4.64 11.32 33.38
C LEU A 89 3.61 10.46 34.13
N ALA A 90 3.33 10.85 35.37
CA ALA A 90 2.24 10.33 36.19
C ALA A 90 1.21 11.44 36.48
N GLY A 91 -0.08 11.14 36.37
CA GLY A 91 -1.13 12.14 36.56
C GLY A 91 -1.06 13.30 35.54
N GLN A 92 -1.66 14.44 35.88
CA GLN A 92 -1.74 15.59 34.97
C GLN A 92 -0.65 16.61 35.32
N ASN A 93 0.32 16.80 34.43
CA ASN A 93 1.45 17.69 34.67
C ASN A 93 1.33 18.95 33.80
N THR A 94 1.71 20.10 34.36
CA THR A 94 1.72 21.38 33.67
C THR A 94 3.06 22.09 33.84
N ILE A 95 3.53 22.72 32.76
CA ILE A 95 4.72 23.56 32.75
C ILE A 95 4.36 24.92 32.15
N GLU A 96 4.66 26.00 32.87
CA GLU A 96 4.57 27.38 32.38
C GLU A 96 5.97 28.02 32.37
N ALA A 97 6.54 28.20 31.19
CA ALA A 97 7.87 28.77 31.00
C ALA A 97 8.09 29.18 29.54
N CYS A 98 9.02 30.10 29.25
CA CYS A 98 9.41 30.44 27.88
C CYS A 98 9.97 29.22 27.15
N ILE A 99 10.74 28.38 27.83
CA ILE A 99 11.21 27.08 27.37
C ILE A 99 10.69 26.03 28.35
N GLY A 100 9.72 25.22 27.94
CA GLY A 100 9.07 24.24 28.80
C GLY A 100 10.04 23.17 29.28
N ILE A 101 10.57 22.37 28.36
CA ILE A 101 11.64 21.40 28.61
C ILE A 101 12.79 21.68 27.66
N TRP A 102 13.98 21.89 28.20
CA TRP A 102 15.22 21.92 27.43
C TRP A 102 16.11 20.75 27.83
N SER A 103 16.71 20.09 26.83
CA SER A 103 17.70 19.04 27.03
C SER A 103 18.90 19.25 26.11
N ARG A 104 20.10 19.17 26.68
CA ARG A 104 21.37 19.21 25.93
C ARG A 104 21.53 17.98 25.02
N THR A 105 20.98 16.84 25.45
CA THR A 105 21.15 15.54 24.79
C THR A 105 19.82 14.82 24.59
N ALA A 106 19.86 13.62 24.01
CA ALA A 106 18.68 12.83 23.70
C ALA A 106 17.74 12.74 24.91
N LEU A 107 16.45 12.98 24.68
CA LEU A 107 15.44 12.95 25.73
C LEU A 107 14.35 11.94 25.37
N ARG A 108 14.00 11.14 26.36
CA ARG A 108 12.81 10.29 26.30
C ARG A 108 11.74 10.84 27.24
N ILE A 109 10.53 11.00 26.73
CA ILE A 109 9.34 11.30 27.52
C ILE A 109 8.42 10.09 27.41
N LYS A 110 8.04 9.52 28.55
CA LYS A 110 7.20 8.33 28.62
C LYS A 110 6.01 8.55 29.54
N GLY A 111 4.84 8.10 29.14
CA GLY A 111 3.68 8.06 30.02
C GLY A 111 3.67 6.84 30.93
N ASN A 112 3.25 7.05 32.17
CA ASN A 112 2.84 6.03 33.14
C ASN A 112 1.38 6.33 33.56
N GLY A 113 0.50 6.46 32.56
CA GLY A 113 -0.89 6.90 32.74
C GLY A 113 -1.05 8.41 32.98
N GLY A 114 0.00 9.21 32.76
CA GLY A 114 -0.03 10.66 32.90
C GLY A 114 0.03 11.42 31.56
N SER A 115 -0.12 12.74 31.64
CA SER A 115 -0.05 13.67 30.52
C SER A 115 0.80 14.89 30.87
N LEU A 116 1.19 15.63 29.83
CA LEU A 116 1.92 16.89 29.98
C LEU A 116 1.27 18.00 29.16
N ALA A 117 0.97 19.13 29.79
CA ALA A 117 0.63 20.37 29.12
C ALA A 117 1.76 21.39 29.30
N VAL A 118 2.27 21.95 28.21
CA VAL A 118 3.30 23.00 28.21
C VAL A 118 2.69 24.29 27.68
N TYR A 119 2.74 25.34 28.50
CA TYR A 119 2.33 26.69 28.16
C TYR A 119 3.58 27.56 28.01
N ALA A 120 4.04 27.72 26.76
CA ALA A 120 5.20 28.52 26.43
C ALA A 120 4.82 29.96 26.07
N ALA A 121 5.34 30.92 26.83
CA ALA A 121 5.08 32.34 26.62
C ALA A 121 6.35 33.19 26.77
N LYS A 122 6.38 34.39 26.16
CA LYS A 122 7.55 35.29 26.24
C LYS A 122 7.95 35.56 27.70
N ASN A 123 9.25 35.59 27.93
CA ASN A 123 9.82 36.17 29.14
C ASN A 123 10.20 37.65 28.91
N GLN A 124 10.91 38.25 29.87
CA GLN A 124 11.36 39.63 29.77
C GLN A 124 12.50 39.84 28.74
N ASN A 125 13.10 38.77 28.21
CA ASN A 125 14.24 38.84 27.31
C ASN A 125 13.80 38.77 25.83
N PRO A 126 13.96 39.87 25.07
CA PRO A 126 13.46 39.94 23.70
C PRO A 126 14.32 39.17 22.68
N VAL A 127 15.32 38.38 23.07
CA VAL A 127 16.09 37.55 22.11
C VAL A 127 15.93 36.04 22.31
N ILE A 128 15.12 35.61 23.29
CA ILE A 128 14.89 34.18 23.54
C ILE A 128 13.61 33.73 22.84
N ALA A 129 13.75 32.69 22.02
CA ALA A 129 12.64 32.03 21.35
C ALA A 129 11.86 31.16 22.33
N CYS A 130 10.53 31.30 22.33
CA CYS A 130 9.65 30.42 23.10
C CYS A 130 9.65 29.00 22.51
N ARG A 131 9.80 28.01 23.38
CA ARG A 131 9.87 26.60 23.00
C ARG A 131 9.04 25.73 23.94
N GLY A 132 8.20 24.86 23.40
CA GLY A 132 7.55 23.84 24.23
C GLY A 132 8.58 22.83 24.74
N ILE A 133 9.15 22.07 23.80
CA ILE A 133 10.21 21.09 24.05
C ILE A 133 11.39 21.40 23.12
N SER A 134 12.60 21.45 23.67
CA SER A 134 13.83 21.81 22.94
C SER A 134 14.94 20.81 23.23
N ILE A 135 15.41 20.10 22.20
CA ILE A 135 16.49 19.13 22.29
C ILE A 135 17.66 19.59 21.41
N GLU A 136 18.82 19.85 22.02
CA GLU A 136 19.98 20.36 21.28
C GLU A 136 20.68 19.28 20.45
N SER A 137 20.68 18.03 20.92
CA SER A 137 21.32 16.91 20.24
C SER A 137 20.71 15.56 20.62
N GLY A 138 20.79 14.56 19.72
CA GLY A 138 20.46 13.17 20.01
C GLY A 138 18.97 12.79 19.96
N GLY A 139 18.08 13.73 19.63
CA GLY A 139 16.68 13.49 19.30
C GLY A 139 15.70 13.39 20.47
N LEU A 140 14.41 13.46 20.11
CA LEU A 140 13.27 13.35 21.03
C LEU A 140 12.51 12.04 20.81
N THR A 141 12.34 11.24 21.86
CA THR A 141 11.43 10.09 21.85
C THR A 141 10.24 10.36 22.78
N VAL A 142 9.01 10.30 22.26
CA VAL A 142 7.76 10.38 23.02
C VAL A 142 7.02 9.05 22.92
N GLN A 143 6.68 8.44 24.06
CA GLN A 143 6.03 7.13 24.10
C GLN A 143 4.92 7.04 25.15
N ASP A 144 3.82 6.38 24.80
CA ASP A 144 2.72 6.02 25.70
C ASP A 144 2.08 7.20 26.45
N THR A 145 2.03 8.40 25.85
CA THR A 145 1.56 9.61 26.56
C THR A 145 0.83 10.61 25.67
N ASP A 146 0.05 11.46 26.32
CA ASP A 146 -0.52 12.67 25.71
C ASP A 146 0.31 13.90 26.07
N ILE A 147 0.64 14.71 25.06
CA ILE A 147 1.32 16.00 25.23
C ILE A 147 0.50 17.10 24.54
N GLN A 148 0.23 18.17 25.28
CA GLN A 148 -0.35 19.40 24.73
C GLN A 148 0.67 20.52 24.82
N ILE A 149 0.88 21.25 23.73
CA ILE A 149 1.81 22.38 23.69
C ILE A 149 1.07 23.60 23.17
N GLN A 150 1.03 24.64 24.00
CA GLN A 150 0.56 25.95 23.61
C GLN A 150 1.73 26.91 23.59
N VAL A 151 1.90 27.64 22.49
CA VAL A 151 2.89 28.72 22.39
C VAL A 151 2.18 30.03 22.09
N ARG A 152 2.36 31.04 22.95
CA ARG A 152 1.64 32.33 22.93
C ARG A 152 2.57 33.50 23.16
N GLY A 153 2.13 34.69 22.77
CA GLY A 153 2.83 35.94 23.03
C GLY A 153 4.24 35.91 22.46
N LEU A 154 4.37 35.48 21.20
CA LEU A 154 5.65 35.31 20.54
C LEU A 154 6.46 36.61 20.53
N ASN A 155 7.76 36.43 20.44
CA ASN A 155 8.70 37.52 20.34
C ASN A 155 8.58 38.20 18.97
N THR A 156 8.80 39.51 18.88
CA THR A 156 8.80 40.23 17.59
C THR A 156 10.12 40.11 16.82
N ALA A 157 11.17 39.53 17.42
CA ALA A 157 12.52 39.43 16.84
C ALA A 157 12.99 37.98 16.61
N VAL A 158 12.35 36.97 17.23
CA VAL A 158 12.75 35.56 17.13
C VAL A 158 11.54 34.64 17.02
N SER A 159 11.69 33.57 16.25
CA SER A 159 10.63 32.57 15.98
C SER A 159 10.33 31.72 17.21
N GLY A 160 9.14 31.10 17.24
CA GLY A 160 8.72 30.17 18.29
C GLY A 160 8.57 28.75 17.77
N TYR A 161 8.77 27.76 18.64
CA TYR A 161 8.73 26.34 18.27
C TYR A 161 7.91 25.54 19.29
N ALA A 162 6.93 24.74 18.88
CA ALA A 162 6.30 23.83 19.84
C ALA A 162 7.27 22.69 20.21
N VAL A 163 7.91 22.10 19.20
CA VAL A 163 9.02 21.15 19.37
C VAL A 163 10.20 21.59 18.50
N GLU A 164 11.36 21.80 19.11
CA GLU A 164 12.65 21.91 18.40
C GLU A 164 13.52 20.70 18.78
N THR A 165 13.98 19.93 17.80
CA THR A 165 14.83 18.75 18.04
C THR A 165 15.88 18.59 16.95
N ARG A 166 17.01 17.94 17.26
CA ARG A 166 18.14 17.76 16.35
C ARG A 166 18.80 16.40 16.54
N GLY A 167 19.52 15.93 15.52
CA GLY A 167 20.19 14.63 15.53
C GLY A 167 19.25 13.45 15.27
N GLY A 168 19.76 12.22 15.44
CA GLY A 168 18.99 11.00 15.16
C GLY A 168 18.02 10.61 16.28
N GLY A 169 17.13 9.64 16.00
CA GLY A 169 16.28 9.02 17.02
C GLY A 169 14.98 9.77 17.37
N ASN A 170 14.50 10.65 16.49
CA ASN A 170 13.22 11.35 16.73
C ASN A 170 12.03 10.43 16.43
N LEU A 171 11.23 10.18 17.46
CA LEU A 171 10.15 9.20 17.43
C LEU A 171 8.97 9.66 18.29
N ILE A 172 7.78 9.60 17.72
CA ILE A 172 6.50 9.61 18.43
C ILE A 172 5.87 8.24 18.21
N SER A 173 5.61 7.51 19.29
CA SER A 173 5.04 6.16 19.24
C SER A 173 3.96 6.00 20.31
N ASN A 174 2.82 5.41 19.95
CA ASN A 174 1.65 5.24 20.82
C ASN A 174 1.30 6.49 21.65
N SER A 175 1.35 7.66 21.02
CA SER A 175 1.25 8.94 21.72
C SER A 175 0.40 9.95 20.94
N ARG A 176 -0.25 10.86 21.66
CA ARG A 176 -0.98 11.97 21.05
C ARG A 176 -0.29 13.29 21.38
N ILE A 177 0.02 14.07 20.35
CA ILE A 177 0.57 15.41 20.52
C ILE A 177 -0.39 16.41 19.88
N THR A 178 -0.84 17.38 20.67
CA THR A 178 -1.64 18.51 20.19
C THR A 178 -0.83 19.79 20.33
N ILE A 179 -0.68 20.51 19.22
CA ILE A 179 0.03 21.77 19.13
C ILE A 179 -0.95 22.87 18.74
N ASP A 180 -0.93 23.95 19.50
CA ASP A 180 -1.73 25.13 19.24
C ASP A 180 -0.84 26.36 19.42
N MET A 181 -0.58 27.10 18.35
CA MET A 181 0.30 28.27 18.36
C MET A 181 -0.47 29.52 17.95
N GLU A 182 0.00 30.68 18.41
CA GLU A 182 -0.53 31.98 17.95
C GLU A 182 0.03 32.31 16.56
N TYR A 183 -0.86 32.75 15.67
CA TYR A 183 -0.53 33.11 14.29
C TYR A 183 0.29 34.40 14.24
N VAL A 184 1.41 34.40 13.51
CA VAL A 184 2.21 35.60 13.29
C VAL A 184 2.20 35.90 11.79
N HIS A 185 1.23 36.71 11.36
CA HIS A 185 0.92 36.89 9.93
C HIS A 185 2.11 37.39 9.11
N ASP A 186 2.35 36.75 7.97
CA ASP A 186 3.05 37.22 6.75
C ASP A 186 4.50 37.74 6.88
N THR A 187 5.12 37.71 8.07
CA THR A 187 6.49 38.21 8.26
C THR A 187 7.24 37.47 9.37
N TYR A 188 8.56 37.36 9.20
CA TYR A 188 9.44 36.91 10.28
C TYR A 188 9.25 37.80 11.52
N PRO A 189 9.18 37.23 12.74
CA PRO A 189 9.41 35.82 13.10
C PRO A 189 8.18 34.89 12.97
N THR A 190 8.41 33.57 12.84
CA THR A 190 7.35 32.57 12.59
C THR A 190 7.06 31.67 13.81
N SER A 191 5.90 31.03 13.79
CA SER A 191 5.48 29.94 14.67
C SER A 191 5.63 28.60 13.94
N THR A 192 6.47 27.70 14.48
CA THR A 192 6.70 26.37 13.89
C THR A 192 6.24 25.27 14.83
N GLY A 193 5.42 24.34 14.34
CA GLY A 193 4.97 23.19 15.11
C GLY A 193 6.12 22.28 15.51
N ILE A 194 6.71 21.58 14.54
CA ILE A 194 7.86 20.70 14.76
C ILE A 194 9.01 21.17 13.86
N ASN A 195 10.06 21.69 14.48
CA ASN A 195 11.32 21.99 13.83
C ASN A 195 12.35 20.93 14.18
N ALA A 196 12.62 20.03 13.24
CA ALA A 196 13.65 19.02 13.29
C ALA A 196 14.79 19.30 12.30
N SER A 197 15.08 20.58 12.00
CA SER A 197 16.17 20.96 11.09
C SER A 197 17.53 20.50 11.64
N GLY A 198 18.13 19.52 10.96
CA GLY A 198 19.34 18.82 11.40
C GLY A 198 19.10 17.45 12.05
N ALA A 199 17.88 16.91 11.95
CA ALA A 199 17.61 15.51 12.20
C ALA A 199 17.75 14.69 10.92
N ASP A 200 18.30 13.47 11.03
CA ASP A 200 18.35 12.53 9.90
C ASP A 200 16.96 11.96 9.58
N SER A 201 16.12 11.82 10.63
CA SER A 201 14.74 11.37 10.49
C SER A 201 13.86 11.78 11.66
N PHE A 202 12.56 11.82 11.39
CA PHE A 202 11.49 11.93 12.36
C PHE A 202 10.40 10.92 12.03
N THR A 203 9.99 10.10 13.01
CA THR A 203 9.00 9.04 12.80
C THR A 203 7.78 9.26 13.69
N ILE A 204 6.59 9.12 13.11
CA ILE A 204 5.30 9.05 13.80
C ILE A 204 4.75 7.64 13.55
N SER A 205 4.67 6.80 14.58
CA SER A 205 4.29 5.39 14.44
C SER A 205 3.39 4.88 15.56
N ASP A 206 2.96 3.62 15.44
CA ASP A 206 2.28 2.85 16.49
C ASP A 206 1.01 3.52 17.00
N ASN A 207 0.09 3.85 16.07
CA ASN A 207 -1.18 4.52 16.38
C ASN A 207 -1.01 5.87 17.08
N SER A 208 0.03 6.62 16.71
CA SER A 208 0.24 7.98 17.18
C SER A 208 -0.59 8.99 16.39
N SER A 209 -0.88 10.12 17.01
CA SER A 209 -1.51 11.25 16.32
C SER A 209 -0.81 12.56 16.65
N VAL A 210 -0.45 13.33 15.64
CA VAL A 210 0.03 14.71 15.80
C VAL A 210 -0.97 15.66 15.16
N THR A 211 -1.53 16.58 15.96
CA THR A 211 -2.49 17.58 15.48
C THR A 211 -1.95 18.97 15.72
N MET A 212 -1.90 19.79 14.68
CA MET A 212 -1.51 21.19 14.72
C MET A 212 -2.71 22.03 14.27
N LYS A 213 -3.22 22.89 15.15
CA LYS A 213 -4.39 23.74 14.84
C LYS A 213 -3.99 24.94 13.99
N ASN A 214 -3.17 25.82 14.56
CA ASN A 214 -2.68 27.03 13.91
C ASN A 214 -1.17 27.08 14.05
N VAL A 215 -0.49 27.20 12.91
CA VAL A 215 0.98 27.39 12.81
C VAL A 215 1.28 28.21 11.56
N ASP A 216 2.43 28.88 11.51
CA ASP A 216 2.93 29.41 10.24
C ASP A 216 3.62 28.29 9.46
N MET A 217 4.36 27.42 10.17
CA MET A 217 5.03 26.25 9.60
C MET A 217 4.69 24.98 10.41
N GLY A 218 4.30 23.89 9.75
CA GLY A 218 3.97 22.64 10.42
C GLY A 218 5.20 21.83 10.82
N VAL A 219 5.57 20.83 10.02
CA VAL A 219 6.72 19.94 10.23
C VAL A 219 7.84 20.29 9.26
N GLY A 220 8.99 20.72 9.79
CA GLY A 220 10.21 20.99 9.01
C GLY A 220 11.37 20.11 9.48
N ILE A 221 11.94 19.28 8.60
CA ILE A 221 13.07 18.38 8.94
C ILE A 221 14.37 18.80 8.22
N GLY A 222 14.28 19.68 7.23
CA GLY A 222 15.43 20.00 6.38
C GLY A 222 15.83 18.80 5.54
N ASP A 223 17.10 18.38 5.62
CA ASP A 223 17.65 17.31 4.78
C ASP A 223 17.27 15.87 5.24
N GLY A 224 16.48 15.75 6.30
CA GLY A 224 16.06 14.46 6.86
C GLY A 224 14.74 13.92 6.30
N ARG A 225 14.41 12.70 6.74
CA ARG A 225 13.21 11.96 6.34
C ARG A 225 12.06 12.10 7.35
N LEU A 226 10.84 12.34 6.87
CA LEU A 226 9.62 12.16 7.65
C LEU A 226 9.00 10.80 7.33
N LEU A 227 8.73 9.99 8.36
CA LEU A 227 7.97 8.75 8.24
C LEU A 227 6.70 8.82 9.09
N ILE A 228 5.56 8.52 8.48
CA ILE A 228 4.28 8.35 9.14
C ILE A 228 3.80 6.93 8.82
N SER A 229 3.58 6.11 9.86
CA SER A 229 3.25 4.70 9.67
C SER A 229 2.20 4.20 10.66
N GLY A 230 1.05 3.75 10.17
CA GLY A 230 -0.10 3.37 11.01
C GLY A 230 -0.44 4.45 12.04
N SER A 231 -0.43 5.71 11.61
CA SER A 231 -0.54 6.89 12.47
C SER A 231 -1.12 8.08 11.71
N SER A 232 -1.45 9.16 12.42
CA SER A 232 -2.01 10.36 11.81
C SER A 232 -1.20 11.64 12.02
N LEU A 233 -1.24 12.49 10.99
CA LEU A 233 -0.75 13.86 11.04
C LEU A 233 -1.84 14.79 10.50
N THR A 234 -2.31 15.70 11.33
CA THR A 234 -3.28 16.73 10.95
C THR A 234 -2.68 18.10 11.16
N ILE A 235 -2.56 18.87 10.09
CA ILE A 235 -2.22 20.30 10.13
C ILE A 235 -3.44 21.03 9.58
N GLU A 236 -4.29 21.53 10.48
CA GLU A 236 -5.57 22.16 10.14
C GLU A 236 -5.35 23.43 9.30
N THR A 237 -4.36 24.24 9.64
CA THR A 237 -3.92 25.38 8.83
C THR A 237 -2.46 25.71 9.11
N ALA A 238 -1.65 25.78 8.05
CA ALA A 238 -0.33 26.40 8.04
C ALA A 238 -0.32 27.64 7.14
N ASP A 239 0.15 28.79 7.62
CA ASP A 239 0.21 29.99 6.77
C ASP A 239 1.24 29.86 5.64
N ILE A 240 2.41 29.34 5.97
CA ILE A 240 3.56 29.26 5.07
C ILE A 240 3.70 27.86 4.51
N SER A 241 3.87 26.82 5.32
CA SER A 241 4.09 25.46 4.80
C SER A 241 3.66 24.41 5.79
N ALA A 242 2.97 23.36 5.35
CA ALA A 242 2.56 22.28 6.25
C ALA A 242 3.71 21.29 6.50
N VAL A 243 4.22 20.61 5.47
CA VAL A 243 5.32 19.64 5.59
C VAL A 243 6.46 20.02 4.66
N SER A 244 7.69 20.05 5.19
CA SER A 244 8.92 20.27 4.44
C SER A 244 10.05 19.36 4.92
N CYS A 245 10.53 18.48 4.05
CA CYS A 245 11.56 17.50 4.36
C CYS A 245 12.38 17.14 3.10
N ASN A 246 13.36 16.25 3.24
CA ASN A 246 14.06 15.70 2.09
C ASN A 246 13.27 14.57 1.44
N SER A 247 12.75 13.66 2.25
CA SER A 247 11.95 12.50 1.82
C SER A 247 10.77 12.27 2.75
N LEU A 248 9.60 11.96 2.19
CA LEU A 248 8.37 11.70 2.93
C LEU A 248 7.86 10.29 2.63
N GLU A 249 7.60 9.52 3.68
CA GLU A 249 6.96 8.20 3.59
C GLU A 249 5.68 8.18 4.42
N ILE A 250 4.56 7.82 3.81
CA ILE A 250 3.25 7.66 4.45
C ILE A 250 2.77 6.23 4.15
N ARG A 251 2.61 5.40 5.18
CA ARG A 251 2.32 3.96 4.97
C ARG A 251 1.47 3.28 6.03
N ASN A 252 1.02 2.05 5.75
CA ASN A 252 0.39 1.12 6.70
C ASN A 252 -0.88 1.67 7.36
N GLY A 253 -1.85 2.12 6.58
CA GLY A 253 -3.11 2.71 7.05
C GLY A 253 -2.95 4.09 7.70
N SER A 254 -1.99 4.90 7.25
CA SER A 254 -1.80 6.25 7.80
C SER A 254 -2.84 7.24 7.26
N ASP A 255 -3.17 8.25 8.07
CA ASP A 255 -4.10 9.32 7.71
C ASP A 255 -3.42 10.69 7.86
N VAL A 256 -3.20 11.38 6.73
CA VAL A 256 -2.50 12.66 6.69
C VAL A 256 -3.38 13.72 6.08
N SER A 257 -3.69 14.77 6.84
CA SER A 257 -4.36 15.98 6.35
C SER A 257 -3.46 17.19 6.56
N ALA A 258 -3.10 17.88 5.48
CA ALA A 258 -2.16 18.99 5.50
C ALA A 258 -2.67 20.15 4.66
N ILE A 259 -2.95 21.30 5.30
CA ILE A 259 -3.43 22.51 4.63
C ILE A 259 -2.39 23.62 4.78
N ALA A 260 -2.02 24.26 3.66
CA ALA A 260 -1.10 25.39 3.61
C ALA A 260 -1.69 26.57 2.82
N ASN A 261 -1.53 27.80 3.32
CA ASN A 261 -2.06 28.98 2.64
C ASN A 261 -1.15 29.41 1.49
N SER A 262 0.11 29.77 1.77
CA SER A 262 1.02 30.39 0.79
C SER A 262 2.06 29.43 0.18
N GLY A 263 2.45 28.37 0.88
CA GLY A 263 3.43 27.38 0.43
C GLY A 263 2.85 25.97 0.31
N LEU A 264 3.74 24.98 0.26
CA LEU A 264 3.39 23.59 -0.05
C LEU A 264 2.63 22.94 1.11
N ALA A 265 1.65 22.11 0.77
CA ALA A 265 1.02 21.22 1.74
C ALA A 265 2.00 20.10 2.10
N LEU A 266 2.48 19.36 1.09
CA LEU A 266 3.48 18.30 1.21
C LEU A 266 4.66 18.60 0.29
N GLY A 267 5.79 19.03 0.86
CA GLY A 267 7.04 19.27 0.16
C GLY A 267 8.13 18.29 0.55
N ALA A 268 8.74 17.64 -0.44
CA ALA A 268 9.94 16.83 -0.25
C ALA A 268 10.98 17.13 -1.35
N ASN A 269 12.26 17.26 -1.01
CA ASN A 269 13.29 17.55 -2.02
C ASN A 269 13.55 16.37 -2.96
N THR A 270 13.49 15.13 -2.47
CA THR A 270 13.79 13.92 -3.25
C THR A 270 12.54 13.13 -3.58
N ASN A 271 11.84 12.57 -2.60
CA ASN A 271 10.74 11.67 -2.89
C ASN A 271 9.58 11.78 -1.91
N ILE A 272 8.41 11.41 -2.42
CA ILE A 272 7.21 11.16 -1.63
C ILE A 272 6.72 9.76 -2.00
N THR A 273 6.56 8.90 -1.00
CA THR A 273 5.98 7.56 -1.14
C THR A 273 4.74 7.46 -0.25
N ILE A 274 3.61 7.09 -0.86
CA ILE A 274 2.32 6.87 -0.19
C ILE A 274 1.88 5.45 -0.51
N SER A 275 1.66 4.62 0.50
CA SER A 275 1.26 3.20 0.34
C SER A 275 0.19 2.85 1.36
N ASP A 276 -0.90 2.18 0.97
CA ASP A 276 -1.97 1.77 1.89
C ASP A 276 -2.39 2.91 2.84
N SER A 277 -2.59 4.13 2.33
CA SER A 277 -2.81 5.30 3.19
C SER A 277 -3.77 6.32 2.58
N THR A 278 -4.35 7.16 3.45
CA THR A 278 -5.21 8.28 3.05
C THR A 278 -4.47 9.60 3.22
N VAL A 279 -4.50 10.44 2.19
CA VAL A 279 -3.87 11.76 2.19
C VAL A 279 -4.81 12.82 1.66
N ASN A 280 -4.99 13.90 2.41
CA ASN A 280 -5.65 15.13 1.98
C ASN A 280 -4.67 16.31 2.05
N ALA A 281 -4.24 16.83 0.90
CA ALA A 281 -3.24 17.88 0.82
C ALA A 281 -3.80 19.11 0.08
N GLU A 282 -3.83 20.29 0.72
CA GLU A 282 -4.35 21.51 0.11
C GLU A 282 -3.36 22.67 0.22
N SER A 283 -3.05 23.30 -0.92
CA SER A 283 -2.31 24.57 -0.98
C SER A 283 -3.11 25.63 -1.73
N THR A 284 -3.42 26.75 -1.06
CA THR A 284 -4.24 27.82 -1.67
C THR A 284 -3.45 28.85 -2.48
N GLY A 285 -2.12 28.85 -2.33
CA GLY A 285 -1.21 29.85 -2.90
C GLY A 285 -0.15 29.28 -3.83
N THR A 286 0.07 27.96 -3.83
CA THR A 286 1.05 27.30 -4.71
C THR A 286 0.66 25.86 -5.04
N ASN A 287 1.63 24.99 -5.33
CA ASN A 287 1.43 23.55 -5.52
C ASN A 287 1.06 22.86 -4.22
N SER A 288 0.21 21.82 -4.28
CA SER A 288 -0.13 21.05 -3.08
C SER A 288 1.00 20.09 -2.69
N ILE A 289 1.29 19.14 -3.57
CA ILE A 289 2.34 18.14 -3.42
C ILE A 289 3.47 18.48 -4.39
N ARG A 290 4.70 18.58 -3.89
CA ARG A 290 5.88 18.80 -4.72
C ARG A 290 7.08 17.95 -4.29
N CYS A 291 7.66 17.22 -5.25
CA CYS A 291 8.85 16.40 -5.04
C CYS A 291 9.60 16.07 -6.33
N SER A 292 10.77 15.44 -6.22
CA SER A 292 11.50 14.95 -7.40
C SER A 292 10.86 13.70 -7.98
N ASP A 293 10.68 12.65 -7.16
CA ASP A 293 10.04 11.40 -7.57
C ASP A 293 8.82 11.10 -6.68
N LEU A 294 7.70 10.71 -7.27
CA LEU A 294 6.44 10.41 -6.58
C LEU A 294 6.06 8.95 -6.80
N MET A 295 5.69 8.25 -5.73
CA MET A 295 5.15 6.90 -5.77
C MET A 295 3.90 6.81 -4.89
N ILE A 296 2.79 6.39 -5.49
CA ILE A 296 1.52 6.15 -4.79
C ILE A 296 1.06 4.74 -5.15
N GLU A 297 0.93 3.87 -4.16
CA GLU A 297 0.66 2.44 -4.37
C GLU A 297 -0.24 1.82 -3.29
N ASP A 298 -0.53 0.52 -3.43
CA ASP A 298 -1.17 -0.32 -2.42
C ASP A 298 -2.53 0.21 -1.91
N SER A 299 -3.48 0.51 -2.79
CA SER A 299 -4.84 0.99 -2.41
C SER A 299 -4.84 2.32 -1.65
N SER A 300 -3.89 3.20 -1.94
CA SER A 300 -3.86 4.55 -1.37
C SER A 300 -4.97 5.44 -1.93
N ASN A 301 -5.48 6.34 -1.09
CA ASN A 301 -6.46 7.36 -1.47
C ASN A 301 -5.88 8.76 -1.25
N VAL A 302 -5.65 9.51 -2.34
CA VAL A 302 -4.99 10.82 -2.28
C VAL A 302 -5.86 11.89 -2.93
N THR A 303 -6.31 12.85 -2.12
CA THR A 303 -6.90 14.10 -2.58
C THR A 303 -5.87 15.22 -2.46
N ALA A 304 -5.60 15.92 -3.56
CA ALA A 304 -4.71 17.07 -3.59
C ALA A 304 -5.31 18.25 -4.33
N LYS A 305 -5.25 19.44 -3.71
CA LYS A 305 -5.77 20.69 -4.26
C LYS A 305 -4.70 21.77 -4.26
N GLY A 306 -4.29 22.23 -5.43
CA GLY A 306 -3.28 23.27 -5.60
C GLY A 306 -3.85 24.54 -6.23
N TYR A 307 -3.27 25.70 -5.92
CA TYR A 307 -3.47 26.90 -6.72
C TYR A 307 -2.86 26.74 -8.11
N TRP A 308 -1.58 26.34 -8.12
CA TRP A 308 -0.91 25.83 -9.32
C TRP A 308 -1.26 24.34 -9.47
N SER A 309 -0.32 23.48 -9.84
CA SER A 309 -0.60 22.05 -9.92
C SER A 309 -0.86 21.43 -8.56
N ALA A 310 -1.82 20.49 -8.51
CA ALA A 310 -2.00 19.66 -7.33
C ALA A 310 -0.75 18.80 -7.09
N PHE A 311 -0.27 18.13 -8.14
CA PHE A 311 1.02 17.44 -8.14
C PHE A 311 2.01 18.18 -9.05
N PHE A 312 3.14 18.60 -8.49
CA PHE A 312 4.30 19.06 -9.23
C PHE A 312 5.46 18.08 -8.97
N VAL A 313 5.76 17.22 -9.94
CA VAL A 313 6.80 16.21 -9.82
C VAL A 313 7.93 16.57 -10.77
N ASP A 314 9.15 16.75 -10.26
CA ASP A 314 10.26 17.17 -11.11
C ASP A 314 10.66 16.05 -12.09
N LYS A 315 10.61 14.78 -11.67
CA LYS A 315 11.01 13.62 -12.47
C LYS A 315 9.85 12.65 -12.64
N ASN A 316 9.92 11.46 -12.03
CA ASN A 316 9.00 10.37 -12.32
C ASN A 316 7.88 10.31 -11.30
N SER A 317 6.68 10.05 -11.80
CA SER A 317 5.52 9.74 -10.97
C SER A 317 4.99 8.35 -11.33
N VAL A 318 4.72 7.55 -10.32
CA VAL A 318 4.14 6.21 -10.45
C VAL A 318 2.92 6.11 -9.55
N ILE A 319 1.77 5.77 -10.12
CA ILE A 319 0.49 5.61 -9.43
C ILE A 319 -0.02 4.19 -9.73
N LYS A 320 -0.17 3.36 -8.70
CA LYS A 320 -0.52 1.93 -8.84
C LYS A 320 -1.63 1.55 -7.89
N ASP A 321 -2.63 0.82 -8.41
CA ASP A 321 -3.72 0.24 -7.62
C ASP A 321 -4.32 1.21 -6.59
N SER A 322 -4.50 2.49 -6.97
CA SER A 322 -4.83 3.58 -6.05
C SER A 322 -5.90 4.51 -6.62
N VAL A 323 -6.46 5.38 -5.76
CA VAL A 323 -7.49 6.37 -6.12
C VAL A 323 -6.95 7.78 -5.88
N ILE A 324 -6.99 8.62 -6.91
CA ILE A 324 -6.42 9.96 -6.88
C ILE A 324 -7.44 11.01 -7.34
N GLU A 325 -7.56 12.09 -6.57
CA GLU A 325 -8.22 13.33 -6.98
C GLU A 325 -7.20 14.47 -6.93
N ALA A 326 -6.74 14.93 -8.10
CA ALA A 326 -5.78 16.01 -8.26
C ALA A 326 -6.44 17.22 -8.95
N VAL A 327 -6.71 18.28 -8.18
CA VAL A 327 -7.42 19.48 -8.68
C VAL A 327 -6.54 20.71 -8.57
N SER A 328 -6.37 21.42 -9.67
CA SER A 328 -5.66 22.70 -9.74
C SER A 328 -6.62 23.86 -9.99
N LYS A 329 -6.34 25.02 -9.40
CA LYS A 329 -7.14 26.24 -9.61
C LYS A 329 -6.75 26.99 -10.88
N ALA A 330 -5.46 27.08 -11.18
CA ALA A 330 -4.92 27.91 -12.26
C ALA A 330 -3.92 27.19 -13.18
N ASP A 331 -3.58 25.94 -12.88
CA ASP A 331 -2.64 25.13 -13.68
C ASP A 331 -3.27 23.77 -14.07
N VAL A 332 -2.49 22.76 -14.48
CA VAL A 332 -2.90 21.36 -14.64
C VAL A 332 -2.93 20.64 -13.29
N GLY A 333 -3.78 19.62 -13.13
CA GLY A 333 -3.87 18.83 -11.90
C GLY A 333 -2.55 18.10 -11.61
N ILE A 334 -2.01 17.39 -12.59
CA ILE A 334 -0.74 16.64 -12.50
C ILE A 334 0.25 17.18 -13.51
N TYR A 335 1.43 17.57 -13.02
CA TYR A 335 2.56 17.98 -13.85
C TYR A 335 3.82 17.17 -13.55
N CYS A 336 4.38 16.50 -14.55
CA CYS A 336 5.71 15.88 -14.51
C CYS A 336 6.70 16.68 -15.38
N ALA A 337 7.66 17.35 -14.75
CA ALA A 337 8.46 18.40 -15.38
C ALA A 337 9.63 17.89 -16.23
N ASP A 338 10.32 16.84 -15.80
CA ASP A 338 11.51 16.27 -16.46
C ASP A 338 11.55 14.73 -16.30
N GLY A 339 10.39 14.07 -16.30
CA GLY A 339 10.30 12.62 -16.22
C GLY A 339 8.95 12.05 -16.66
N ASN A 340 8.75 10.76 -16.37
CA ASN A 340 7.63 9.99 -16.88
C ASN A 340 6.48 9.92 -15.87
N LEU A 341 5.26 9.69 -16.37
CA LEU A 341 4.09 9.35 -15.56
C LEU A 341 3.59 7.95 -15.93
N GLU A 342 3.56 7.05 -14.95
CA GLU A 342 2.94 5.72 -15.05
C GLU A 342 1.70 5.66 -14.15
N ILE A 343 0.57 5.24 -14.72
CA ILE A 343 -0.68 4.96 -13.98
C ILE A 343 -1.09 3.53 -14.31
N ALA A 344 -1.21 2.67 -13.29
CA ALA A 344 -1.60 1.26 -13.49
C ALA A 344 -2.68 0.83 -12.49
N GLY A 345 -3.70 0.10 -12.95
CA GLY A 345 -4.78 -0.41 -12.10
C GLY A 345 -5.49 0.64 -11.24
N SER A 346 -5.44 1.93 -11.63
CA SER A 346 -5.81 3.04 -10.75
C SER A 346 -7.00 3.85 -11.27
N GLU A 347 -7.69 4.53 -10.36
CA GLU A 347 -8.68 5.56 -10.69
C GLU A 347 -8.07 6.94 -10.44
N VAL A 348 -7.90 7.75 -11.49
CA VAL A 348 -7.25 9.06 -11.39
C VAL A 348 -8.12 10.14 -12.01
N GLU A 349 -8.52 11.10 -11.20
CA GLU A 349 -9.11 12.35 -11.65
C GLU A 349 -8.07 13.46 -11.57
N SER A 350 -7.68 14.02 -12.71
CA SER A 350 -6.76 15.16 -12.80
C SER A 350 -7.46 16.31 -13.51
N LYS A 351 -7.77 17.38 -12.79
CA LYS A 351 -8.66 18.45 -13.28
C LYS A 351 -8.03 19.83 -13.06
N SER A 352 -8.35 20.73 -13.99
CA SER A 352 -8.09 22.17 -13.87
C SER A 352 -9.41 22.92 -13.77
N GLU A 353 -9.58 23.75 -12.74
CA GLU A 353 -10.66 24.73 -12.66
C GLU A 353 -10.38 25.98 -13.52
N GLY A 354 -9.12 26.15 -13.92
CA GLY A 354 -8.65 27.21 -14.80
C GLY A 354 -8.80 26.87 -16.30
N THR A 355 -7.95 27.47 -17.12
CA THR A 355 -8.00 27.35 -18.59
C THR A 355 -7.07 26.28 -19.17
N ARG A 356 -6.50 25.40 -18.33
CA ARG A 356 -5.61 24.31 -18.76
C ARG A 356 -6.34 22.96 -18.75
N GLY A 357 -5.68 21.93 -19.26
CA GLY A 357 -6.13 20.54 -19.12
C GLY A 357 -5.84 19.95 -17.76
N GLY A 358 -5.97 18.63 -17.66
CA GLY A 358 -5.74 17.89 -16.42
C GLY A 358 -4.29 17.43 -16.24
N ILE A 359 -3.64 16.92 -17.29
CA ILE A 359 -2.32 16.28 -17.20
C ILE A 359 -1.34 16.94 -18.17
N LEU A 360 -0.16 17.29 -17.68
CA LEU A 360 1.01 17.66 -18.48
C LEU A 360 2.22 16.81 -18.10
N VAL A 361 2.87 16.20 -19.08
CA VAL A 361 4.07 15.38 -18.86
C VAL A 361 5.13 15.72 -19.89
N ASN A 362 6.32 16.10 -19.45
CA ASN A 362 7.43 16.40 -20.37
C ASN A 362 8.24 15.17 -20.79
N GLY A 363 8.09 14.02 -20.10
CA GLY A 363 8.59 12.73 -20.56
C GLY A 363 7.48 11.88 -21.20
N ASN A 364 7.55 10.56 -20.99
CA ASN A 364 6.55 9.61 -21.48
C ASN A 364 5.37 9.46 -20.51
N LEU A 365 4.20 9.16 -21.08
CA LEU A 365 2.99 8.82 -20.35
C LEU A 365 2.63 7.35 -20.61
N THR A 366 2.38 6.58 -19.57
CA THR A 366 1.89 5.20 -19.68
C THR A 366 0.69 4.95 -18.78
N PHE A 367 -0.42 4.52 -19.37
CA PHE A 367 -1.60 4.03 -18.66
C PHE A 367 -1.76 2.52 -18.89
N ASN A 368 -1.89 1.76 -17.81
CA ASN A 368 -2.15 0.31 -17.84
C ASN A 368 -3.47 0.04 -17.12
N ASP A 369 -4.50 -0.37 -17.86
CA ASP A 369 -5.79 -0.80 -17.30
C ASP A 369 -6.34 0.11 -16.20
N SER A 370 -6.31 1.42 -16.47
CA SER A 370 -6.67 2.46 -15.50
C SER A 370 -7.86 3.27 -15.97
N LYS A 371 -8.62 3.82 -15.02
CA LYS A 371 -9.69 4.78 -15.28
C LYS A 371 -9.17 6.19 -15.02
N VAL A 372 -8.97 6.95 -16.08
CA VAL A 372 -8.39 8.30 -16.01
C VAL A 372 -9.40 9.33 -16.49
N VAL A 373 -9.58 10.40 -15.71
CA VAL A 373 -10.42 11.55 -16.07
C VAL A 373 -9.53 12.78 -16.10
N SER A 374 -9.24 13.27 -17.31
CA SER A 374 -8.36 14.43 -17.53
C SER A 374 -8.98 15.39 -18.55
N PRO A 375 -10.06 16.10 -18.17
CA PRO A 375 -10.85 16.87 -19.12
C PRO A 375 -10.15 18.15 -19.56
N GLY A 376 -10.44 18.56 -20.81
CA GLY A 376 -10.18 19.90 -21.32
C GLY A 376 -11.48 20.55 -21.81
N ALA A 377 -11.52 21.89 -21.81
CA ALA A 377 -12.52 22.62 -22.58
C ALA A 377 -12.26 22.46 -24.09
N SER A 378 -13.23 22.83 -24.93
CA SER A 378 -13.03 22.79 -26.39
C SER A 378 -11.82 23.63 -26.80
N GLY A 379 -10.90 23.03 -27.55
CA GLY A 379 -9.64 23.66 -27.96
C GLY A 379 -8.53 23.67 -26.89
N ILE A 380 -8.79 23.10 -25.71
CA ILE A 380 -7.79 22.88 -24.66
C ILE A 380 -7.42 21.41 -24.62
N ILE A 381 -6.12 21.14 -24.62
CA ILE A 381 -5.58 19.78 -24.50
C ILE A 381 -5.81 19.31 -23.07
N GLY A 382 -6.52 18.18 -22.90
CA GLY A 382 -6.78 17.56 -21.60
C GLY A 382 -5.57 16.78 -21.09
N ILE A 383 -4.85 16.12 -22.01
CA ILE A 383 -3.61 15.36 -21.75
C ILE A 383 -2.54 15.83 -22.74
N ASP A 384 -1.55 16.58 -22.25
CA ASP A 384 -0.44 17.14 -23.04
C ASP A 384 0.87 16.43 -22.67
N VAL A 385 1.50 15.75 -23.63
CA VAL A 385 2.71 14.97 -23.39
C VAL A 385 3.78 15.35 -24.41
N ARG A 386 5.03 15.51 -23.98
CA ARG A 386 6.12 15.92 -24.90
C ARG A 386 6.82 14.75 -25.60
N ASP A 387 6.85 13.58 -24.98
CA ASP A 387 7.34 12.36 -25.62
C ASP A 387 6.16 11.40 -25.92
N ASP A 388 6.36 10.08 -25.80
CA ASP A 388 5.38 9.08 -26.21
C ASP A 388 4.21 8.97 -25.20
N ILE A 389 3.03 8.68 -25.73
CA ILE A 389 1.85 8.26 -24.97
C ILE A 389 1.59 6.79 -25.27
N THR A 390 1.45 5.98 -24.23
CA THR A 390 1.01 4.59 -24.31
C THR A 390 -0.18 4.35 -23.38
N ILE A 391 -1.33 4.00 -23.93
CA ILE A 391 -2.53 3.63 -23.17
C ILE A 391 -2.81 2.17 -23.49
N ASN A 392 -2.41 1.23 -22.63
CA ASN A 392 -2.51 -0.20 -22.90
C ASN A 392 -3.91 -0.78 -22.67
N GLY A 393 -4.77 -0.06 -21.94
CA GLY A 393 -6.13 -0.49 -21.63
C GLY A 393 -6.84 0.49 -20.70
N GLY A 394 -8.02 0.11 -20.21
CA GLY A 394 -8.86 0.95 -19.36
C GLY A 394 -9.62 2.04 -20.11
N THR A 395 -10.07 3.07 -19.39
CA THR A 395 -10.91 4.16 -19.93
C THR A 395 -10.29 5.52 -19.64
N THR A 396 -10.25 6.41 -20.64
CA THR A 396 -9.75 7.78 -20.48
C THR A 396 -10.79 8.80 -20.95
N GLU A 397 -11.28 9.65 -20.04
CA GLU A 397 -12.23 10.74 -20.33
C GLU A 397 -11.52 12.08 -20.48
N ILE A 398 -11.72 12.76 -21.60
CA ILE A 398 -11.03 14.01 -21.97
C ILE A 398 -11.94 15.24 -22.05
N GLY A 399 -13.22 15.09 -21.69
CA GLY A 399 -14.22 16.14 -21.80
C GLY A 399 -14.39 16.61 -23.23
N ALA A 400 -14.48 17.92 -23.44
CA ALA A 400 -14.50 18.51 -24.77
C ALA A 400 -13.11 18.71 -25.40
N GLY A 401 -12.04 18.40 -24.65
CA GLY A 401 -10.64 18.63 -25.01
C GLY A 401 -10.06 17.58 -25.95
N SER A 402 -8.73 17.47 -25.95
CA SER A 402 -7.95 16.55 -26.79
C SER A 402 -6.83 15.84 -26.02
N ILE A 403 -6.24 14.81 -26.64
CA ILE A 403 -4.98 14.20 -26.25
C ILE A 403 -3.92 14.63 -27.27
N ALA A 404 -2.79 15.16 -26.79
CA ALA A 404 -1.69 15.57 -27.65
C ALA A 404 -0.35 15.00 -27.16
N SER A 405 0.46 14.53 -28.11
CA SER A 405 1.84 14.06 -27.87
C SER A 405 2.83 14.84 -28.73
N GLY A 406 4.07 15.01 -28.25
CA GLY A 406 5.20 15.48 -29.05
C GLY A 406 5.91 14.36 -29.83
N ASN A 407 5.44 13.11 -29.73
CA ASN A 407 5.98 11.97 -30.46
C ASN A 407 4.87 10.94 -30.80
N ASN A 408 5.02 9.67 -30.45
CA ASN A 408 4.07 8.62 -30.83
C ASN A 408 2.95 8.45 -29.80
N ILE A 409 1.79 8.02 -30.27
CA ILE A 409 0.64 7.69 -29.43
C ILE A 409 0.21 6.26 -29.75
N TYR A 410 0.09 5.42 -28.72
CA TYR A 410 -0.43 4.06 -28.80
C TYR A 410 -1.69 3.96 -27.93
N ILE A 411 -2.82 3.57 -28.53
CA ILE A 411 -4.13 3.51 -27.87
C ILE A 411 -4.69 2.09 -27.94
N GLY A 412 -4.75 1.40 -26.81
CA GLY A 412 -5.44 0.13 -26.56
C GLY A 412 -6.57 0.23 -25.53
N GLY A 413 -6.80 1.41 -24.95
CA GLY A 413 -7.95 1.69 -24.09
C GLY A 413 -9.08 2.46 -24.79
N VAL A 414 -10.23 2.54 -24.13
CA VAL A 414 -11.38 3.34 -24.61
C VAL A 414 -11.16 4.80 -24.26
N ILE A 415 -11.23 5.67 -25.27
CA ILE A 415 -11.16 7.12 -25.08
C ILE A 415 -12.57 7.70 -25.21
N THR A 416 -13.01 8.47 -24.22
CA THR A 416 -14.32 9.10 -24.22
C THR A 416 -14.23 10.62 -24.20
N SER A 417 -15.15 11.26 -24.92
CA SER A 417 -15.36 12.72 -24.91
C SER A 417 -16.78 13.00 -24.43
N ASN A 418 -16.90 13.58 -23.24
CA ASN A 418 -18.17 13.80 -22.54
C ASN A 418 -18.99 12.51 -22.38
N GLY A 419 -18.32 11.41 -22.02
CA GLY A 419 -18.92 10.10 -21.79
C GLY A 419 -19.23 9.29 -23.05
N VAL A 420 -18.87 9.78 -24.24
CA VAL A 420 -19.11 9.08 -25.51
C VAL A 420 -17.77 8.64 -26.11
N PRO A 421 -17.59 7.37 -26.53
CA PRO A 421 -16.38 6.92 -27.21
C PRO A 421 -16.04 7.80 -28.41
N SER A 422 -14.81 8.32 -28.47
CA SER A 422 -14.36 9.24 -29.51
C SER A 422 -12.84 9.23 -29.64
N TYR A 423 -12.35 9.06 -30.87
CA TYR A 423 -10.93 8.98 -31.20
C TYR A 423 -10.45 10.10 -32.14
N ASP A 424 -11.33 11.06 -32.46
CA ASP A 424 -11.06 12.12 -33.44
C ASP A 424 -10.11 13.21 -32.92
N LYS A 425 -9.94 13.31 -31.60
CA LYS A 425 -9.19 14.39 -30.93
C LYS A 425 -7.91 13.88 -30.28
N ILE A 426 -7.20 13.03 -31.01
CA ILE A 426 -5.95 12.42 -30.59
C ILE A 426 -4.91 12.74 -31.68
N GLU A 427 -3.89 13.51 -31.33
CA GLU A 427 -2.93 14.00 -32.32
C GLU A 427 -1.49 14.02 -31.83
N SER A 428 -0.56 13.68 -32.73
CA SER A 428 0.84 14.02 -32.55
C SER A 428 1.10 15.42 -33.11
N SER A 429 1.73 16.27 -32.31
CA SER A 429 2.24 17.58 -32.73
C SER A 429 3.56 17.49 -33.52
N ASN A 430 4.18 16.31 -33.56
CA ASN A 430 5.38 16.03 -34.34
C ASN A 430 5.01 15.45 -35.71
N SER A 431 5.59 16.00 -36.77
CA SER A 431 5.33 15.61 -38.15
C SER A 431 5.70 14.16 -38.48
N ASN A 432 6.59 13.56 -37.69
CA ASN A 432 6.98 12.16 -37.82
C ASN A 432 6.31 11.25 -36.78
N GLY A 433 5.58 11.82 -35.81
CA GLY A 433 4.87 11.04 -34.80
C GLY A 433 3.63 10.38 -35.38
N GLN A 434 3.32 9.18 -34.89
CA GLN A 434 2.19 8.39 -35.36
C GLN A 434 1.17 8.15 -34.24
N VAL A 435 -0.11 8.17 -34.59
CA VAL A 435 -1.18 7.62 -33.74
C VAL A 435 -1.48 6.20 -34.21
N THR A 436 -1.28 5.24 -33.31
CA THR A 436 -1.49 3.81 -33.55
C THR A 436 -2.56 3.29 -32.60
N PHE A 437 -3.59 2.68 -33.16
CA PHE A 437 -4.60 1.96 -32.40
C PHE A 437 -4.16 0.50 -32.26
N LEU A 438 -4.13 -0.01 -31.04
CA LEU A 438 -3.77 -1.39 -30.74
C LEU A 438 -4.94 -2.33 -31.05
N ASP A 439 -4.62 -3.61 -31.23
CA ASP A 439 -5.61 -4.66 -31.50
C ASP A 439 -6.66 -4.73 -30.38
N ALA A 440 -7.90 -5.03 -30.75
CA ALA A 440 -8.97 -5.32 -29.78
C ALA A 440 -8.66 -6.59 -28.98
N ASP A 441 -9.20 -6.68 -27.76
CA ASP A 441 -9.07 -7.87 -26.94
C ASP A 441 -10.09 -8.94 -27.39
N TYR A 442 -9.57 -10.09 -27.83
CA TYR A 442 -10.36 -11.25 -28.24
C TYR A 442 -10.42 -12.36 -27.19
N SER A 443 -9.87 -12.16 -25.99
CA SER A 443 -9.82 -13.18 -24.93
C SER A 443 -11.20 -13.82 -24.67
N ALA A 444 -12.25 -13.00 -24.49
CA ALA A 444 -13.62 -13.47 -24.29
C ALA A 444 -14.19 -14.23 -25.51
N VAL A 445 -13.83 -13.82 -26.74
CA VAL A 445 -14.23 -14.53 -27.96
C VAL A 445 -13.56 -15.90 -28.01
N ASP A 446 -12.27 -15.97 -27.70
CA ASP A 446 -11.50 -17.22 -27.70
C ASP A 446 -12.03 -18.19 -26.65
N GLU A 447 -12.37 -17.70 -25.45
CA GLU A 447 -13.05 -18.49 -24.41
C GLU A 447 -14.40 -19.03 -24.87
N ALA A 448 -15.23 -18.19 -25.51
CA ALA A 448 -16.54 -18.60 -26.02
C ALA A 448 -16.42 -19.65 -27.14
N ILE A 449 -15.44 -19.50 -28.04
CA ILE A 449 -15.14 -20.49 -29.09
C ILE A 449 -14.70 -21.81 -28.45
N ALA A 450 -13.80 -21.78 -27.47
CA ALA A 450 -13.35 -22.98 -26.78
C ALA A 450 -14.52 -23.73 -26.10
N LYS A 451 -15.48 -23.00 -25.52
CA LYS A 451 -16.71 -23.59 -24.98
C LYS A 451 -17.56 -24.22 -26.09
N ALA A 452 -17.73 -23.56 -27.23
CA ALA A 452 -18.45 -24.12 -28.37
C ALA A 452 -17.79 -25.41 -28.88
N GLU A 453 -16.47 -25.45 -28.99
CA GLU A 453 -15.69 -26.61 -29.44
C GLU A 453 -15.76 -27.80 -28.49
N ALA A 454 -15.96 -27.56 -27.19
CA ALA A 454 -16.11 -28.61 -26.19
C ALA A 454 -17.46 -29.36 -26.30
N LEU A 455 -18.44 -28.82 -27.03
CA LEU A 455 -19.76 -29.42 -27.16
C LEU A 455 -19.80 -30.49 -28.25
N ASN A 456 -20.48 -31.62 -27.95
CA ASN A 456 -20.76 -32.60 -28.97
C ASN A 456 -21.99 -32.17 -29.79
N LYS A 457 -21.73 -31.63 -30.99
CA LYS A 457 -22.76 -31.16 -31.91
C LYS A 457 -23.88 -32.15 -32.21
N LYS A 458 -23.60 -33.47 -32.17
CA LYS A 458 -24.60 -34.51 -32.41
C LYS A 458 -25.66 -34.60 -31.32
N ASN A 459 -25.45 -33.98 -30.16
CA ASN A 459 -26.41 -33.99 -29.06
C ASN A 459 -27.54 -32.96 -29.24
N TYR A 460 -27.50 -32.12 -30.28
CA TYR A 460 -28.39 -30.97 -30.41
C TYR A 460 -29.05 -30.90 -31.79
N THR A 461 -30.29 -30.43 -31.87
CA THR A 461 -31.03 -30.30 -33.14
C THR A 461 -30.69 -29.06 -33.95
N ASN A 462 -30.07 -28.06 -33.32
CA ASN A 462 -29.86 -26.71 -33.87
C ASN A 462 -28.41 -26.24 -33.73
N PHE A 463 -27.43 -27.14 -33.68
CA PHE A 463 -26.03 -26.76 -33.45
C PHE A 463 -25.46 -25.83 -34.55
N ASP A 464 -26.04 -25.85 -35.75
CA ASP A 464 -25.70 -24.94 -36.86
C ASP A 464 -25.77 -23.45 -36.46
N THR A 465 -26.56 -23.08 -35.45
CA THR A 465 -26.61 -21.69 -34.95
C THR A 465 -25.32 -21.29 -34.22
N VAL A 466 -24.69 -22.21 -33.50
CA VAL A 466 -23.38 -21.99 -32.85
C VAL A 466 -22.28 -21.94 -33.91
N GLU A 467 -22.30 -22.85 -34.88
CA GLU A 467 -21.35 -22.81 -36.01
C GLU A 467 -21.46 -21.49 -36.77
N ALA A 468 -22.68 -20.98 -37.01
CA ALA A 468 -22.89 -19.69 -37.64
C ALA A 468 -22.33 -18.53 -36.81
N ALA A 469 -22.52 -18.53 -35.48
CA ALA A 469 -21.99 -17.48 -34.60
C ALA A 469 -20.46 -17.47 -34.56
N VAL A 470 -19.83 -18.65 -34.46
CA VAL A 470 -18.35 -18.78 -34.49
C VAL A 470 -17.79 -18.34 -35.85
N ASN A 471 -18.43 -18.72 -36.95
CA ASN A 471 -18.01 -18.32 -38.30
C ASN A 471 -18.21 -16.82 -38.59
N ALA A 472 -19.05 -16.13 -37.82
CA ALA A 472 -19.27 -14.69 -37.96
C ALA A 472 -18.14 -13.84 -37.35
N VAL A 473 -17.24 -14.43 -36.56
CA VAL A 473 -16.11 -13.74 -35.94
C VAL A 473 -15.14 -13.26 -37.01
N VAL A 474 -14.97 -11.94 -37.10
CA VAL A 474 -13.95 -11.31 -37.96
C VAL A 474 -12.79 -10.84 -37.08
N ARG A 475 -11.58 -11.35 -37.35
CA ARG A 475 -10.34 -11.00 -36.63
C ARG A 475 -9.65 -9.77 -37.23
N GLY A 476 -8.72 -9.19 -36.46
CA GLY A 476 -7.91 -8.03 -36.88
C GLY A 476 -8.59 -6.69 -36.69
N LYS A 477 -9.60 -6.64 -35.80
CA LYS A 477 -10.19 -5.38 -35.32
C LYS A 477 -9.27 -4.73 -34.30
N ASP A 478 -9.25 -3.39 -34.30
CA ASP A 478 -8.57 -2.58 -33.29
C ASP A 478 -9.54 -2.14 -32.18
N VAL A 479 -9.00 -1.54 -31.12
CA VAL A 479 -9.74 -1.11 -29.92
C VAL A 479 -10.99 -0.27 -30.21
N ARG A 480 -11.04 0.45 -31.33
CA ARG A 480 -12.20 1.31 -31.68
C ARG A 480 -13.45 0.48 -31.99
N GLU A 481 -13.28 -0.80 -32.27
CA GLU A 481 -14.34 -1.76 -32.54
C GLU A 481 -14.49 -2.79 -31.41
N GLN A 482 -14.02 -2.50 -30.18
CA GLN A 482 -14.10 -3.44 -29.06
C GLN A 482 -15.55 -3.91 -28.81
N ASP A 483 -16.54 -3.02 -28.85
CA ASP A 483 -17.95 -3.39 -28.71
C ASP A 483 -18.42 -4.42 -29.76
N VAL A 484 -17.82 -4.40 -30.97
CA VAL A 484 -18.12 -5.40 -32.01
C VAL A 484 -17.51 -6.74 -31.64
N VAL A 485 -16.28 -6.74 -31.10
CA VAL A 485 -15.58 -7.94 -30.64
C VAL A 485 -16.30 -8.56 -29.44
N ASP A 486 -16.69 -7.75 -28.46
CA ASP A 486 -17.50 -8.17 -27.31
C ASP A 486 -18.85 -8.72 -27.78
N GLY A 487 -19.44 -8.10 -28.82
CA GLY A 487 -20.65 -8.58 -29.48
C GLY A 487 -20.50 -9.99 -30.09
N TYR A 488 -19.32 -10.35 -30.61
CA TYR A 488 -19.07 -11.71 -31.08
C TYR A 488 -19.08 -12.73 -29.95
N ALA A 489 -18.40 -12.43 -28.84
CA ALA A 489 -18.38 -13.31 -27.67
C ALA A 489 -19.81 -13.51 -27.13
N ALA A 490 -20.55 -12.42 -26.97
CA ALA A 490 -21.94 -12.45 -26.52
C ALA A 490 -22.85 -13.25 -27.47
N ALA A 491 -22.66 -13.13 -28.79
CA ALA A 491 -23.43 -13.89 -29.78
C ALA A 491 -23.16 -15.40 -29.71
N ILE A 492 -21.90 -15.80 -29.50
CA ILE A 492 -21.52 -17.22 -29.35
C ILE A 492 -22.13 -17.79 -28.07
N GLU A 493 -21.97 -17.09 -26.94
CA GLU A 493 -22.54 -17.52 -25.65
C GLU A 493 -24.07 -17.62 -25.71
N ALA A 494 -24.74 -16.67 -26.37
CA ALA A 494 -26.18 -16.73 -26.58
C ALA A 494 -26.60 -17.92 -27.46
N ALA A 495 -25.84 -18.23 -28.52
CA ALA A 495 -26.11 -19.39 -29.36
C ALA A 495 -25.91 -20.71 -28.61
N ILE A 496 -24.89 -20.81 -27.76
CA ILE A 496 -24.64 -21.96 -26.88
C ILE A 496 -25.81 -22.12 -25.90
N ALA A 497 -26.24 -21.03 -25.26
CA ALA A 497 -27.35 -21.05 -24.32
C ALA A 497 -28.69 -21.43 -24.96
N ALA A 498 -28.86 -21.17 -26.27
CA ALA A 498 -30.07 -21.49 -27.03
C ALA A 498 -30.06 -22.89 -27.66
N LEU A 499 -29.05 -23.73 -27.36
CA LEU A 499 -28.99 -25.10 -27.88
C LEU A 499 -30.16 -25.94 -27.37
N ASN A 500 -30.81 -26.66 -28.29
CA ASN A 500 -31.90 -27.57 -28.02
C ASN A 500 -31.40 -29.02 -28.09
N PRO A 501 -31.32 -29.73 -26.96
CA PRO A 501 -30.91 -31.13 -26.94
C PRO A 501 -31.81 -32.01 -27.81
N LEU A 502 -31.25 -33.09 -28.36
CA LEU A 502 -32.03 -34.11 -29.04
C LEU A 502 -33.10 -34.68 -28.10
N PRO A 503 -34.29 -35.02 -28.63
CA PRO A 503 -35.32 -35.72 -27.86
C PRO A 503 -34.76 -37.00 -27.22
N VAL A 504 -35.08 -37.21 -25.95
CA VAL A 504 -34.63 -38.41 -25.23
C VAL A 504 -35.39 -39.64 -25.72
N ILE A 505 -34.67 -40.67 -26.14
CA ILE A 505 -35.20 -41.99 -26.47
C ILE A 505 -34.91 -42.92 -25.30
N ALA A 506 -35.94 -43.64 -24.83
CA ALA A 506 -35.81 -44.53 -23.69
C ALA A 506 -34.86 -45.71 -23.99
N VAL A 507 -34.01 -46.06 -23.01
CA VAL A 507 -33.34 -47.36 -22.99
C VAL A 507 -34.27 -48.36 -22.30
N ILE A 508 -34.74 -49.36 -23.04
CA ILE A 508 -35.75 -50.32 -22.59
C ILE A 508 -35.17 -51.66 -22.14
N GLU A 509 -33.90 -51.93 -22.43
CA GLU A 509 -33.16 -53.08 -21.90
C GLU A 509 -31.66 -52.78 -21.83
N GLY A 510 -30.98 -53.29 -20.80
CA GLY A 510 -29.53 -53.15 -20.67
C GLY A 510 -29.04 -51.77 -20.24
N ALA A 511 -29.88 -50.97 -19.56
CA ALA A 511 -29.43 -49.73 -18.92
C ALA A 511 -28.52 -50.01 -17.70
N ASP A 512 -27.58 -49.11 -17.44
CA ASP A 512 -26.77 -49.03 -16.21
C ASP A 512 -26.04 -50.33 -15.85
N GLN A 513 -25.58 -51.05 -16.89
CA GLN A 513 -24.91 -52.33 -16.75
C GLN A 513 -23.57 -52.20 -16.02
N THR A 514 -23.21 -53.25 -15.28
CA THR A 514 -21.93 -53.32 -14.55
C THR A 514 -21.17 -54.58 -14.97
N ILE A 515 -19.90 -54.42 -15.35
CA ILE A 515 -19.03 -55.48 -15.87
C ILE A 515 -17.70 -55.46 -15.11
N ALA A 516 -17.19 -56.62 -14.71
CA ALA A 516 -15.86 -56.72 -14.11
C ALA A 516 -14.75 -56.40 -15.14
N ALA A 517 -13.74 -55.63 -14.74
CA ALA A 517 -12.61 -55.28 -15.60
C ALA A 517 -11.95 -56.54 -16.21
N GLY A 518 -11.67 -56.50 -17.51
CA GLY A 518 -11.07 -57.60 -18.26
C GLY A 518 -12.00 -58.78 -18.57
N ALA A 519 -13.28 -58.73 -18.20
CA ALA A 519 -14.23 -59.77 -18.54
C ALA A 519 -14.45 -59.84 -20.06
N ASN A 520 -14.40 -61.06 -20.62
CA ASN A 520 -14.72 -61.30 -22.03
C ASN A 520 -16.25 -61.34 -22.25
N LYS A 521 -16.93 -60.23 -21.92
CA LYS A 521 -18.39 -60.09 -22.01
C LYS A 521 -18.76 -58.99 -22.99
N SER A 522 -19.76 -59.25 -23.82
CA SER A 522 -20.42 -58.22 -24.61
C SER A 522 -21.41 -57.45 -23.74
N VAL A 523 -21.65 -56.19 -24.09
CA VAL A 523 -22.68 -55.34 -23.45
C VAL A 523 -23.78 -55.08 -24.47
N THR A 524 -25.01 -55.50 -24.16
CA THR A 524 -26.16 -55.33 -25.05
C THR A 524 -27.13 -54.31 -24.47
N ILE A 525 -27.47 -53.28 -25.24
CA ILE A 525 -28.38 -52.18 -24.88
C ILE A 525 -29.48 -52.14 -25.94
N ARG A 526 -30.75 -52.18 -25.51
CA ARG A 526 -31.91 -52.00 -26.39
C ARG A 526 -32.54 -50.63 -26.11
N ALA A 527 -32.52 -49.76 -27.12
CA ALA A 527 -33.19 -48.47 -27.09
C ALA A 527 -34.52 -48.53 -27.85
N ASP A 528 -35.53 -47.78 -27.41
CA ASP A 528 -36.87 -47.70 -28.00
C ASP A 528 -36.92 -46.90 -29.32
N GLY A 529 -35.76 -46.63 -29.92
CA GLY A 529 -35.65 -45.93 -31.20
C GLY A 529 -35.80 -46.88 -32.39
N ASP A 530 -36.41 -46.39 -33.46
CA ASP A 530 -36.52 -47.11 -34.73
C ASP A 530 -35.13 -47.35 -35.33
N PHE A 531 -34.83 -48.61 -35.63
CA PHE A 531 -33.57 -49.03 -36.24
C PHE A 531 -33.30 -48.35 -37.59
N SER A 532 -34.35 -47.99 -38.33
CA SER A 532 -34.20 -47.25 -39.60
C SER A 532 -33.58 -45.85 -39.43
N LYS A 533 -33.68 -45.30 -38.21
CA LYS A 533 -33.17 -43.98 -37.82
C LYS A 533 -31.86 -44.03 -37.05
N PHE A 534 -31.32 -45.22 -36.80
CA PHE A 534 -30.05 -45.38 -36.09
C PHE A 534 -28.89 -44.77 -36.89
N VAL A 535 -28.05 -43.98 -36.22
CA VAL A 535 -26.92 -43.26 -36.82
C VAL A 535 -25.59 -43.84 -36.33
N SER A 536 -25.33 -43.80 -35.03
CA SER A 536 -24.02 -44.16 -34.45
C SER A 536 -24.12 -44.47 -32.96
N VAL A 537 -23.07 -45.08 -32.42
CA VAL A 537 -22.87 -45.29 -30.98
C VAL A 537 -21.62 -44.52 -30.55
N SER A 538 -21.65 -43.89 -29.39
CA SER A 538 -20.45 -43.39 -28.73
C SER A 538 -20.31 -43.96 -27.32
N VAL A 539 -19.06 -44.07 -26.87
CA VAL A 539 -18.73 -44.33 -25.47
C VAL A 539 -17.85 -43.18 -24.99
N ASP A 540 -18.24 -42.56 -23.88
CA ASP A 540 -17.62 -41.36 -23.30
C ASP A 540 -17.46 -40.22 -24.31
N GLY A 541 -18.52 -40.01 -25.11
CA GLY A 541 -18.54 -38.99 -26.15
C GLY A 541 -17.73 -39.32 -27.40
N THR A 542 -16.90 -40.38 -27.39
CA THR A 542 -16.11 -40.81 -28.56
C THR A 542 -16.90 -41.80 -29.40
N GLU A 543 -17.09 -41.51 -30.70
CA GLU A 543 -17.79 -42.41 -31.61
C GLU A 543 -17.10 -43.77 -31.68
N THR A 544 -17.85 -44.82 -31.40
CA THR A 544 -17.37 -46.19 -31.42
C THR A 544 -17.32 -46.67 -32.87
N ALA A 545 -16.16 -47.16 -33.32
CA ALA A 545 -15.99 -47.70 -34.67
C ALA A 545 -16.96 -48.87 -34.93
N LYS A 546 -17.46 -49.01 -36.17
CA LYS A 546 -18.49 -50.00 -36.52
C LYS A 546 -18.06 -51.45 -36.27
N GLU A 547 -16.77 -51.73 -36.34
CA GLU A 547 -16.17 -53.03 -36.01
C GLU A 547 -16.24 -53.36 -34.52
N ASN A 548 -16.49 -52.39 -33.64
CA ASN A 548 -16.49 -52.56 -32.18
C ASN A 548 -17.89 -52.81 -31.60
N TYR A 549 -18.94 -52.76 -32.42
CA TYR A 549 -20.29 -53.12 -32.01
C TYR A 549 -21.06 -53.84 -33.12
N THR A 550 -22.22 -54.40 -32.80
CA THR A 550 -23.23 -54.84 -33.78
C THR A 550 -24.54 -54.13 -33.50
N ALA A 551 -25.31 -53.82 -34.53
CA ALA A 551 -26.62 -53.17 -34.42
C ALA A 551 -27.68 -54.02 -35.14
N ALA A 552 -28.84 -54.27 -34.50
CA ALA A 552 -29.91 -55.11 -35.04
C ALA A 552 -31.31 -54.53 -34.78
N SER A 553 -32.29 -54.94 -35.60
CA SER A 553 -33.70 -54.56 -35.48
C SER A 553 -34.47 -55.37 -34.44
N GLY A 554 -35.54 -54.79 -33.89
CA GLY A 554 -36.28 -55.28 -32.73
C GLY A 554 -36.29 -54.23 -31.62
N SER A 555 -36.82 -53.03 -31.94
CA SER A 555 -36.26 -51.74 -31.48
C SER A 555 -34.78 -51.65 -31.92
N THR A 556 -33.96 -50.73 -31.39
CA THR A 556 -32.54 -50.67 -31.77
C THR A 556 -31.69 -51.37 -30.73
N ILE A 557 -31.14 -52.53 -31.09
CA ILE A 557 -30.30 -53.35 -30.22
C ILE A 557 -28.84 -53.12 -30.58
N ILE A 558 -28.08 -52.49 -29.69
CA ILE A 558 -26.63 -52.28 -29.80
C ILE A 558 -25.92 -53.30 -28.93
N THR A 559 -24.98 -54.05 -29.49
CA THR A 559 -24.09 -54.94 -28.72
C THR A 559 -22.64 -54.51 -28.90
N LEU A 560 -22.05 -53.93 -27.86
CA LEU A 560 -20.61 -53.66 -27.81
C LEU A 560 -19.87 -54.99 -27.73
N LYS A 561 -18.89 -55.19 -28.62
CA LYS A 561 -18.15 -56.46 -28.70
C LYS A 561 -17.27 -56.64 -27.47
N PRO A 562 -17.05 -57.90 -27.00
CA PRO A 562 -16.21 -58.16 -25.84
C PRO A 562 -14.81 -57.55 -25.93
N GLU A 563 -14.22 -57.57 -27.13
CA GLU A 563 -12.87 -57.00 -27.33
C GLU A 563 -12.83 -55.49 -27.14
N TYR A 564 -13.89 -54.76 -27.47
CA TYR A 564 -13.97 -53.32 -27.21
C TYR A 564 -14.23 -53.02 -25.75
N VAL A 565 -15.15 -53.75 -25.10
CA VAL A 565 -15.47 -53.58 -23.67
C VAL A 565 -14.23 -53.81 -22.79
N LYS A 566 -13.35 -54.75 -23.15
CA LYS A 566 -12.05 -54.96 -22.46
C LYS A 566 -11.10 -53.76 -22.52
N THR A 567 -11.23 -52.89 -23.52
CA THR A 567 -10.37 -51.70 -23.65
C THR A 567 -10.79 -50.54 -22.76
N LEU A 568 -12.01 -50.59 -22.22
CA LEU A 568 -12.53 -49.55 -21.34
C LEU A 568 -11.81 -49.61 -19.98
N ALA A 569 -11.42 -48.44 -19.47
CA ALA A 569 -10.80 -48.32 -18.16
C ALA A 569 -11.77 -48.72 -17.03
N ALA A 570 -11.28 -48.95 -15.82
CA ALA A 570 -12.18 -49.10 -14.67
C ALA A 570 -12.84 -47.76 -14.34
N GLY A 571 -14.16 -47.73 -14.18
CA GLY A 571 -14.93 -46.51 -13.95
C GLY A 571 -16.33 -46.56 -14.56
N LYS A 572 -17.07 -45.46 -14.43
CA LYS A 572 -18.38 -45.27 -15.07
C LYS A 572 -18.17 -44.65 -16.44
N HIS A 573 -18.72 -45.29 -17.46
CA HIS A 573 -18.71 -44.85 -18.85
C HIS A 573 -20.13 -44.46 -19.28
N THR A 574 -20.26 -43.51 -20.19
CA THR A 574 -21.54 -43.13 -20.79
C THR A 574 -21.64 -43.74 -22.18
N VAL A 575 -22.65 -44.56 -22.43
CA VAL A 575 -22.95 -45.11 -23.75
C VAL A 575 -24.12 -44.32 -24.34
N ALA A 576 -23.91 -43.72 -25.51
CA ALA A 576 -24.92 -42.94 -26.22
C ALA A 576 -25.22 -43.57 -27.59
N ILE A 577 -26.51 -43.74 -27.89
CA ILE A 577 -27.02 -44.28 -29.14
C ILE A 577 -27.76 -43.15 -29.85
N TYR A 578 -27.20 -42.69 -30.96
CA TYR A 578 -27.73 -41.58 -31.74
C TYR A 578 -28.71 -42.07 -32.79
N PHE A 579 -29.85 -41.40 -32.85
CA PHE A 579 -30.87 -41.54 -33.88
C PHE A 579 -30.99 -40.22 -34.64
N THR A 580 -31.54 -40.26 -35.85
CA THR A 580 -31.81 -39.03 -36.62
C THR A 580 -32.80 -38.09 -35.93
N ASP A 581 -33.60 -38.60 -34.99
CA ASP A 581 -34.67 -37.89 -34.29
C ASP A 581 -34.58 -37.95 -32.76
N GLY A 582 -33.48 -38.46 -32.20
CA GLY A 582 -33.33 -38.54 -30.75
C GLY A 582 -32.06 -39.21 -30.28
N LEU A 583 -31.93 -39.32 -28.97
CA LEU A 583 -30.74 -39.81 -28.30
C LEU A 583 -31.14 -40.73 -27.15
N ALA A 584 -30.65 -41.97 -27.17
CA ALA A 584 -30.74 -42.85 -26.02
C ALA A 584 -29.39 -42.89 -25.30
N GLN A 585 -29.37 -42.67 -24.00
CA GLN A 585 -28.16 -42.67 -23.19
C GLN A 585 -28.33 -43.57 -21.97
N THR A 586 -27.27 -44.27 -21.61
CA THR A 586 -27.20 -45.04 -20.36
C THR A 586 -25.76 -45.15 -19.87
N SER A 587 -25.56 -45.56 -18.61
CA SER A 587 -24.23 -45.79 -18.08
C SER A 587 -23.78 -47.25 -18.22
N LEU A 588 -22.47 -47.45 -18.29
CA LEU A 588 -21.79 -48.74 -18.23
C LEU A 588 -20.66 -48.63 -17.20
N THR A 589 -20.73 -49.40 -16.12
CA THR A 589 -19.71 -49.40 -15.07
C THR A 589 -18.73 -50.56 -15.27
N ILE A 590 -17.43 -50.26 -15.35
CA ILE A 590 -16.35 -51.26 -15.35
C ILE A 590 -15.74 -51.32 -13.94
N GLU A 591 -16.02 -52.39 -13.21
CA GLU A 591 -15.53 -52.57 -11.85
C GLU A 591 -14.06 -52.97 -11.82
N LYS A 592 -13.27 -52.32 -10.97
CA LYS A 592 -11.86 -52.65 -10.75
C LYS A 592 -11.74 -54.09 -10.23
N GLN A 593 -10.87 -54.90 -10.84
CA GLN A 593 -10.55 -56.22 -10.30
C GLN A 593 -9.92 -56.07 -8.91
N THR A 594 -10.60 -56.58 -7.88
CA THR A 594 -9.99 -56.87 -6.58
C THR A 594 -9.16 -58.15 -6.74
N SER A 595 -7.84 -58.04 -6.54
CA SER A 595 -6.96 -59.21 -6.48
C SER A 595 -7.30 -60.03 -5.24
N GLY A 596 -7.98 -61.17 -5.44
CA GLY A 596 -8.24 -62.18 -4.41
C GLY A 596 -7.59 -63.51 -4.80
N ASN A 597 -6.48 -63.85 -4.14
CA ASN A 597 -5.79 -65.13 -4.25
C ASN A 597 -6.60 -66.25 -3.56
N PRO A 598 -6.77 -67.46 -4.14
CA PRO A 598 -7.53 -68.53 -3.50
C PRO A 598 -6.62 -69.41 -2.63
N SER A 599 -6.98 -69.60 -1.37
CA SER A 599 -6.48 -70.71 -0.55
C SER A 599 -7.64 -71.26 0.26
N GLY A 600 -7.93 -72.54 0.05
CA GLY A 600 -9.11 -73.19 0.60
C GLY A 600 -8.91 -73.93 1.92
N LYS A 601 -9.94 -74.75 2.15
CA LYS A 601 -10.10 -75.90 3.09
C LYS A 601 -10.80 -75.58 4.44
N PRO A 602 -11.49 -76.56 5.06
CA PRO A 602 -12.79 -77.11 4.63
C PRO A 602 -13.82 -77.24 5.80
N ASP A 603 -15.08 -77.44 5.41
CA ASP A 603 -16.24 -78.05 6.11
C ASP A 603 -16.15 -78.42 7.61
N THR A 604 -17.13 -77.94 8.40
CA THR A 604 -18.01 -78.80 9.23
C THR A 604 -19.31 -78.05 9.61
N PRO A 605 -20.50 -78.66 9.56
CA PRO A 605 -21.77 -78.04 9.94
C PRO A 605 -22.26 -78.46 11.34
N ALA A 606 -22.95 -77.55 12.04
CA ALA A 606 -24.13 -77.74 12.92
C ALA A 606 -24.14 -76.82 14.15
N GLY A 607 -25.24 -76.11 14.39
CA GLY A 607 -25.58 -75.53 15.70
C GLY A 607 -26.30 -74.18 15.67
N ARG A 608 -27.63 -74.20 15.60
CA ARG A 608 -28.58 -73.13 15.97
C ARG A 608 -28.84 -73.17 17.51
N PRO A 609 -29.49 -72.20 18.21
CA PRO A 609 -29.87 -70.78 17.92
C PRO A 609 -29.32 -69.77 18.96
N GLU A 610 -29.48 -68.47 18.71
CA GLU A 610 -30.17 -67.55 19.65
C GLU A 610 -30.48 -66.20 18.97
N ASP A 611 -31.74 -65.79 19.11
CA ASP A 611 -32.39 -64.48 18.91
C ASP A 611 -32.66 -63.96 20.36
N PRO A 612 -32.91 -62.67 20.70
CA PRO A 612 -33.64 -61.69 19.89
C PRO A 612 -33.32 -60.19 20.02
N SER A 613 -34.08 -59.41 19.24
CA SER A 613 -34.45 -57.97 19.38
C SER A 613 -33.46 -56.95 18.80
N GLU A 614 -33.84 -55.83 18.19
CA GLU A 614 -35.10 -55.20 17.78
C GLU A 614 -34.75 -54.07 16.78
N THR A 615 -35.71 -53.73 15.91
CA THR A 615 -35.82 -52.63 14.91
C THR A 615 -35.78 -51.21 15.51
N PRO A 616 -36.05 -50.09 14.78
CA PRO A 616 -35.89 -49.66 13.37
C PRO A 616 -35.14 -48.28 13.30
N ASP A 617 -34.89 -47.56 12.20
CA ASP A 617 -35.80 -46.68 11.44
C ASP A 617 -35.01 -45.90 10.35
N ASP A 618 -35.67 -45.68 9.20
CA ASP A 618 -35.46 -44.66 8.16
C ASP A 618 -36.35 -43.43 8.54
N PRO A 619 -36.17 -42.13 8.14
CA PRO A 619 -36.29 -41.72 6.73
C PRO A 619 -35.63 -40.39 6.24
N SER A 620 -35.50 -40.33 4.91
CA SER A 620 -35.62 -39.22 3.92
C SER A 620 -35.74 -37.74 4.34
N GLU A 621 -35.14 -36.85 3.52
CA GLU A 621 -35.68 -35.49 3.25
C GLU A 621 -35.37 -34.98 1.81
N THR A 622 -36.38 -34.39 1.18
CA THR A 622 -36.39 -33.10 0.42
C THR A 622 -37.86 -32.64 0.32
N PRO A 623 -38.19 -31.43 -0.15
CA PRO A 623 -37.81 -30.07 0.29
C PRO A 623 -39.07 -29.17 0.50
N ASP A 624 -38.93 -27.90 0.89
CA ASP A 624 -39.69 -26.72 0.37
C ASP A 624 -39.47 -25.44 1.22
N ASP A 625 -39.27 -24.30 0.53
CA ASP A 625 -39.24 -22.89 0.97
C ASP A 625 -40.67 -22.29 0.80
N PRO A 626 -41.17 -21.25 1.54
CA PRO A 626 -40.77 -19.84 1.35
C PRO A 626 -40.91 -18.84 2.53
N SER A 627 -40.03 -17.83 2.53
CA SER A 627 -40.30 -16.37 2.72
C SER A 627 -40.48 -15.70 4.11
N GLU A 628 -39.99 -14.44 4.11
CA GLU A 628 -40.28 -13.25 4.96
C GLU A 628 -39.37 -12.92 6.17
N THR A 629 -38.56 -11.86 5.99
CA THR A 629 -37.95 -10.93 6.97
C THR A 629 -39.02 -9.98 7.58
N PRO A 630 -38.75 -9.09 8.58
CA PRO A 630 -37.51 -8.73 9.31
C PRO A 630 -37.69 -8.64 10.86
N ASP A 631 -36.62 -8.37 11.62
CA ASP A 631 -36.59 -7.45 12.79
C ASP A 631 -35.31 -7.65 13.65
N ASP A 632 -34.50 -6.58 13.75
CA ASP A 632 -33.49 -6.29 14.79
C ASP A 632 -34.23 -5.52 15.93
N PRO A 633 -33.74 -5.27 17.19
CA PRO A 633 -32.41 -5.48 17.76
C PRO A 633 -32.36 -5.99 19.22
N SER A 634 -31.15 -6.26 19.73
CA SER A 634 -30.61 -5.74 21.01
C SER A 634 -29.68 -6.71 21.78
N ASP A 635 -28.47 -6.20 21.98
CA ASP A 635 -27.72 -6.07 23.24
C ASP A 635 -27.12 -7.30 23.96
N GLY A 636 -25.78 -7.35 23.89
CA GLY A 636 -24.90 -7.29 25.06
C GLY A 636 -24.82 -8.50 25.99
N THR A 637 -23.67 -9.20 26.01
CA THR A 637 -22.54 -8.90 26.93
C THR A 637 -21.51 -10.05 27.02
N GLU A 638 -20.24 -9.63 26.91
CA GLU A 638 -19.03 -10.07 27.62
C GLU A 638 -18.70 -11.59 27.77
N GLN A 639 -17.56 -12.02 27.21
CA GLN A 639 -16.28 -12.13 27.92
C GLN A 639 -15.17 -12.78 27.05
N LYS A 640 -13.97 -12.21 27.18
CA LYS A 640 -12.70 -12.49 26.49
C LYS A 640 -11.88 -13.57 27.25
N PRO A 641 -10.58 -13.82 26.93
CA PRO A 641 -9.99 -14.85 26.06
C PRO A 641 -9.11 -15.87 26.83
N SER A 642 -8.55 -16.88 26.14
CA SER A 642 -7.26 -17.52 26.53
C SER A 642 -6.84 -18.52 25.45
N GLN A 643 -5.83 -18.19 24.63
CA GLN A 643 -4.42 -18.62 24.74
C GLN A 643 -4.11 -20.06 24.31
N ASP A 644 -3.29 -20.13 23.26
CA ASP A 644 -2.42 -21.22 22.83
C ASP A 644 -1.37 -21.57 23.91
N PRO A 645 -0.80 -22.79 23.88
CA PRO A 645 0.66 -22.85 23.73
C PRO A 645 1.19 -24.04 22.89
N THR A 646 1.87 -23.72 21.79
CA THR A 646 3.27 -24.06 21.42
C THR A 646 3.90 -25.48 21.60
N GLN A 647 4.51 -25.91 20.47
CA GLN A 647 5.87 -26.51 20.23
C GLN A 647 6.10 -28.03 19.93
N LYS A 648 6.37 -28.31 18.62
CA LYS A 648 7.51 -29.03 17.90
C LYS A 648 8.43 -30.05 18.64
N PRO A 649 9.27 -30.94 17.99
CA PRO A 649 9.71 -30.98 16.57
C PRO A 649 10.05 -32.34 15.85
N SER A 650 10.27 -32.22 14.52
CA SER A 650 11.35 -32.84 13.68
C SER A 650 11.06 -34.06 12.76
N LYS A 651 11.25 -33.88 11.42
CA LYS A 651 12.35 -34.41 10.56
C LYS A 651 11.91 -34.56 9.08
N ASP A 652 12.73 -33.98 8.20
CA ASP A 652 12.81 -34.17 6.72
C ASP A 652 13.97 -35.18 6.43
N PRO A 653 14.20 -35.84 5.24
CA PRO A 653 14.56 -35.18 3.96
C PRO A 653 14.27 -35.91 2.62
N SER A 654 14.10 -35.17 1.50
CA SER A 654 14.71 -35.42 0.16
C SER A 654 14.37 -34.29 -0.84
N GLN A 655 15.26 -33.31 -1.08
CA GLN A 655 16.27 -33.18 -2.16
C GLN A 655 15.76 -33.22 -3.62
N VAL A 656 15.98 -32.13 -4.38
CA VAL A 656 16.80 -31.93 -5.63
C VAL A 656 16.60 -30.45 -6.08
N GLN A 657 17.47 -29.65 -6.71
CA GLN A 657 18.91 -29.34 -6.68
C GLN A 657 19.12 -28.20 -7.72
N GLY A 658 19.98 -27.21 -7.44
CA GLY A 658 20.61 -26.29 -8.42
C GLY A 658 20.01 -24.87 -8.47
N ASN A 659 20.74 -23.75 -8.47
CA ASN A 659 22.18 -23.51 -8.51
C ASN A 659 22.46 -22.12 -7.91
N LYS A 660 23.48 -22.02 -7.04
CA LYS A 660 23.96 -20.80 -6.38
C LYS A 660 25.05 -20.17 -7.25
N GLN A 661 24.98 -18.86 -7.48
CA GLN A 661 26.16 -18.06 -7.83
C GLN A 661 26.23 -16.84 -6.91
N GLU A 662 27.36 -16.72 -6.23
CA GLU A 662 27.63 -15.79 -5.14
C GLU A 662 27.94 -14.38 -5.63
N SER A 663 27.46 -13.37 -4.89
CA SER A 663 27.88 -11.96 -4.97
C SER A 663 29.09 -11.74 -4.05
N PRO A 664 30.09 -10.92 -4.42
CA PRO A 664 31.29 -10.76 -3.62
C PRO A 664 31.06 -9.84 -2.40
N LYS A 665 31.54 -10.30 -1.24
CA LYS A 665 31.79 -9.50 -0.05
C LYS A 665 33.10 -8.73 -0.21
N THR A 666 33.09 -7.43 0.10
CA THR A 666 34.24 -6.74 0.70
C THR A 666 33.73 -5.77 1.76
N GLY A 667 33.84 -6.17 3.02
CA GLY A 667 33.93 -5.23 4.13
C GLY A 667 35.41 -5.07 4.46
N ASP A 668 35.83 -3.85 4.73
CA ASP A 668 36.93 -3.60 5.66
C ASP A 668 36.57 -2.40 6.54
N SER A 669 36.61 -2.67 7.83
CA SER A 669 36.46 -1.77 8.95
C SER A 669 37.85 -1.33 9.43
N THR A 670 38.09 -0.04 9.58
CA THR A 670 39.21 0.45 10.41
C THR A 670 38.77 1.61 11.30
N ALA A 671 38.95 1.41 12.59
CA ALA A 671 38.66 2.34 13.66
C ALA A 671 39.74 3.43 13.78
N VAL A 672 39.25 4.67 13.93
CA VAL A 672 39.65 5.74 14.85
C VAL A 672 41.05 5.66 15.49
N SER A 673 41.89 6.67 15.20
CA SER A 673 42.86 7.24 16.15
C SER A 673 43.17 8.70 15.77
N TRP A 674 43.24 9.55 16.78
CA TRP A 674 43.16 11.01 16.77
C TRP A 674 44.45 11.71 16.29
N LEU A 675 44.32 12.92 15.72
CA LEU A 675 44.99 14.15 16.22
C LEU A 675 44.58 15.40 15.41
N ILE A 676 43.99 16.35 16.15
CA ILE A 676 43.74 17.74 15.78
C ILE A 676 45.04 18.55 15.99
N VAL A 677 45.43 19.39 15.03
CA VAL A 677 46.07 20.70 15.31
C VAL A 677 45.56 21.75 14.33
N LEU A 678 45.03 22.82 14.93
CA LEU A 678 44.50 24.07 14.38
C LEU A 678 45.58 24.97 13.73
N ALA A 679 45.14 25.75 12.72
CA ALA A 679 45.29 27.21 12.52
C ALA A 679 46.69 27.87 12.64
N ALA A 680 47.10 28.95 11.97
CA ALA A 680 46.47 29.91 11.08
C ALA A 680 47.57 30.91 10.60
N VAL A 681 47.37 31.46 9.39
CA VAL A 681 47.51 32.89 9.06
C VAL A 681 48.89 33.52 8.75
N SER A 682 48.93 34.00 7.50
CA SER A 682 49.46 35.30 7.00
C SER A 682 50.91 35.46 6.50
N ALA A 683 50.92 35.77 5.21
CA ALA A 683 51.43 37.00 4.61
C ALA A 683 52.92 37.16 4.27
N ALA A 684 53.07 37.58 3.00
CA ALA A 684 54.09 38.45 2.42
C ALA A 684 55.45 37.83 2.09
N GLY A 685 55.81 37.89 0.80
CA GLY A 685 57.19 37.69 0.40
C GLY A 685 57.42 37.40 -1.08
N LEU A 686 57.11 38.38 -1.91
CA LEU A 686 57.55 38.58 -3.30
C LEU A 686 58.85 37.84 -3.74
N ALA A 687 58.79 37.40 -5.01
CA ALA A 687 59.88 37.32 -5.98
C ALA A 687 60.85 36.12 -5.94
N ALA A 688 60.71 35.21 -6.91
CA ALA A 688 61.77 34.93 -7.87
C ALA A 688 61.21 34.32 -9.16
N ALA A 689 61.48 35.01 -10.27
CA ALA A 689 61.11 34.63 -11.61
C ALA A 689 61.90 33.43 -12.17
N LYS A 690 61.36 32.93 -13.29
CA LYS A 690 62.00 32.29 -14.46
C LYS A 690 61.92 30.75 -14.59
N ARG A 691 61.20 30.37 -15.65
CA ARG A 691 61.45 29.29 -16.62
C ARG A 691 61.42 27.88 -15.99
N ARG A 692 60.41 27.06 -16.24
CA ARG A 692 59.84 26.61 -17.52
C ARG A 692 58.45 26.05 -17.29
#